data_AF-A0A537DIA4-F1
#
_entry.id   AF-A0A537DIA4-F1
#
_cell.length_a   1.000
_cell.length_b   1.000
_cell.length_c   1.000
_cell.angle_alpha   90.00
_cell.angle_beta   90.00
_cell.angle_gamma   90.00
#
_symmetry.space_group_name_H-M   'P 1'
#
loop_
_entity.id
_entity.type
_entity.pdbx_description
1 polymer ?
#
loop_
_entity_poly.entity_id
_entity_poly.type
_entity_poly.pdbx_seq_one_letter_code
_entity_poly.pdbx_strand_id
1 'polypeptide(L)'
;MNRRFVPLIILLLLPLSMISIPHANANYRLNQTMVDTWPSTLTNYAVASGVAMADAATSGTNNIVTVGNYNNGTNFGQLRIYHKSAGSLVLDDNTLFKSPAPNYYLSGVAVNDIDGNGQNDTIFIANIGPSTSSPTIASQIGIFRWTGSSLIKEKTYNFTGPGTALETRSIAIWSHNGVRQIVTLGYYRMAGPNDWAQLGIWSFDGSNLNKVLLYNWTTTGPIGAGSQGYTVTTGDVSNNNGTPDIVTVGYSNNSTVTQSELRVWAWTGSGTLAPKGTRDWLTTGVGTVATTVTIKDLTGNGQANIIVGGQDLTYPVLRAELTVWSDWSGTLTQQAGTTWVTSPQTSIDVIHVAAGDVDASGETEIVTAGQADMPIGSTDVYYGTIRIWSLSGSTITLQKSYLSSTLNSPISAITVGDLGRVGKQDIIDGGQSSGKGLVEVRDVAFANSAVSLTLAPSLVISGQSISITGMLTNATDQTTISSAQVLLEYSTGPSSNYQILATVITDSQGRFASSWTPSGPGSYTIRATWNGDETRMGTSNTASSAVGKAPSVILLSSSTFNAKPGDTISLSGYLYPAAPANISITYTSPSGTSTAHTVKTDNTGYFTDVYTVDSAGAWKIAAAWSGNSINSGVTSNNLNVQTQPDPIQYTLATYGFVLAAAALAVGLGAFLTLRKRGEPHVPATVPAK
;
A
#
# COMPACT_ATOMS: atom_id res chain seq x y z
N MET A 1 24.31 -12.58 50.02
CA MET A 1 24.89 -11.24 49.74
C MET A 1 25.30 -11.26 48.27
N ASN A 2 24.40 -10.80 47.40
CA ASN A 2 24.39 -11.11 45.98
C ASN A 2 25.23 -10.12 45.18
N ARG A 3 26.26 -10.64 44.48
CA ARG A 3 26.90 -9.98 43.34
C ARG A 3 25.98 -10.17 42.13
N ARG A 4 25.40 -9.10 41.62
CA ARG A 4 24.58 -9.12 40.40
C ARG A 4 25.48 -8.94 39.18
N PHE A 5 25.41 -9.92 38.29
CA PHE A 5 25.98 -9.94 36.95
C PHE A 5 25.30 -8.88 36.06
N VAL A 6 26.12 -8.25 35.22
CA VAL A 6 25.73 -7.34 34.14
C VAL A 6 25.28 -8.17 32.93
N PRO A 7 24.13 -7.88 32.29
CA PRO A 7 23.93 -8.16 30.90
C PRO A 7 24.00 -6.86 30.09
N LEU A 8 24.96 -6.84 29.17
CA LEU A 8 25.14 -5.83 28.13
C LEU A 8 23.99 -5.99 27.11
N ILE A 9 22.98 -5.12 27.16
CA ILE A 9 21.94 -5.05 26.13
C ILE A 9 22.41 -4.07 25.05
N ILE A 10 22.89 -4.61 23.94
CA ILE A 10 23.13 -3.87 22.71
C ILE A 10 21.75 -3.59 22.10
N LEU A 11 21.28 -2.35 22.26
CA LEU A 11 20.07 -1.85 21.62
C LEU A 11 20.44 -1.44 20.18
N LEU A 12 20.27 -2.35 19.22
CA LEU A 12 20.30 -2.01 17.80
C LEU A 12 19.01 -1.24 17.48
N LEU A 13 19.12 0.09 17.47
CA LEU A 13 18.15 0.98 16.81
C LEU A 13 18.25 0.72 15.30
N LEU A 14 17.50 -0.27 14.81
CA LEU A 14 17.20 -0.39 13.39
C LEU A 14 16.17 0.70 13.05
N PRO A 15 16.37 1.49 12.00
CA PRO A 15 15.32 2.39 11.52
C PRO A 15 14.12 1.53 11.11
N LEU A 16 12.95 1.78 11.72
CA LEU A 16 11.69 1.33 11.15
C LEU A 16 11.54 2.05 9.81
N SER A 17 12.02 1.45 8.73
CA SER A 17 11.49 1.74 7.42
C SER A 17 10.02 1.32 7.46
N MET A 18 9.12 2.29 7.49
CA MET A 18 7.73 2.08 7.09
C MET A 18 7.78 1.55 5.66
N ILE A 19 7.69 0.23 5.52
CA ILE A 19 7.47 -0.41 4.23
C ILE A 19 6.02 -0.11 3.90
N SER A 20 5.79 0.95 3.13
CA SER A 20 4.52 1.21 2.48
C SER A 20 4.17 -0.02 1.65
N ILE A 21 3.09 -0.70 2.04
CA ILE A 21 2.43 -1.67 1.18
C ILE A 21 2.04 -0.87 -0.07
N PRO A 22 2.36 -1.29 -1.31
CA PRO A 22 1.75 -0.66 -2.47
C PRO A 22 0.23 -0.77 -2.28
N HIS A 23 -0.43 0.39 -2.14
CA HIS A 23 -1.86 0.44 -1.87
C HIS A 23 -2.57 -0.41 -2.94
N ALA A 24 -3.39 -1.36 -2.47
CA ALA A 24 -4.24 -2.14 -3.36
C ALA A 24 -5.00 -1.14 -4.23
N ASN A 25 -4.91 -1.28 -5.55
CA ASN A 25 -5.48 -0.33 -6.51
C ASN A 25 -6.98 -0.18 -6.23
N ALA A 26 -7.39 0.83 -5.46
CA ALA A 26 -8.79 1.16 -5.36
C ALA A 26 -9.22 1.49 -6.80
N ASN A 27 -10.21 0.78 -7.32
CA ASN A 27 -10.63 1.01 -8.69
C ASN A 27 -11.79 2.00 -8.70
N TYR A 28 -11.43 3.28 -8.83
CA TYR A 28 -12.36 4.40 -8.71
C TYR A 28 -13.38 4.36 -9.86
N ARG A 29 -14.66 4.59 -9.56
CA ARG A 29 -15.65 5.02 -10.56
C ARG A 29 -15.83 6.52 -10.44
N LEU A 30 -15.83 7.23 -11.56
CA LEU A 30 -16.19 8.65 -11.61
C LEU A 30 -17.59 8.75 -12.21
N ASN A 31 -18.62 8.64 -11.36
CA ASN A 31 -19.99 8.81 -11.82
C ASN A 31 -20.39 10.28 -11.69
N GLN A 32 -20.81 10.88 -12.79
CA GLN A 32 -21.56 12.12 -12.71
C GLN A 32 -22.82 11.85 -11.90
N THR A 33 -22.92 12.50 -10.75
CA THR A 33 -24.00 12.21 -9.80
C THR A 33 -24.99 13.36 -9.77
N MET A 34 -24.50 14.60 -9.84
CA MET A 34 -25.34 15.79 -9.84
C MET A 34 -24.71 16.86 -10.73
N VAL A 35 -25.53 17.59 -11.48
CA VAL A 35 -25.06 18.61 -12.43
C VAL A 35 -26.04 19.77 -12.51
N ASP A 36 -25.49 20.98 -12.64
CA ASP A 36 -26.21 22.14 -13.13
C ASP A 36 -25.48 22.76 -14.33
N THR A 37 -26.26 23.15 -15.35
CA THR A 37 -25.74 23.84 -16.54
C THR A 37 -26.33 25.25 -16.58
N TRP A 38 -25.47 26.25 -16.69
CA TRP A 38 -25.89 27.65 -16.71
C TRP A 38 -26.61 27.98 -18.03
N PRO A 39 -27.78 28.63 -17.99
CA PRO A 39 -28.60 28.84 -19.17
C PRO A 39 -28.03 29.92 -20.10
N SER A 40 -27.30 29.54 -21.16
CA SER A 40 -26.79 30.48 -22.18
C SER A 40 -27.67 30.57 -23.43
N THR A 41 -27.82 31.78 -23.99
CA THR A 41 -28.47 32.03 -25.29
C THR A 41 -27.49 32.06 -26.47
N LEU A 42 -26.18 32.04 -26.20
CA LEU A 42 -25.11 32.07 -27.19
C LEU A 42 -24.08 30.95 -26.89
N THR A 43 -23.52 30.33 -27.93
CA THR A 43 -22.45 29.32 -27.82
C THR A 43 -21.11 29.96 -27.45
N ASN A 44 -20.44 29.43 -26.42
CA ASN A 44 -19.11 29.80 -25.87
C ASN A 44 -19.04 31.04 -24.96
N TYR A 45 -20.07 31.27 -24.13
CA TYR A 45 -20.25 32.54 -23.41
C TYR A 45 -20.43 32.43 -21.90
N ALA A 46 -20.44 31.22 -21.34
CA ALA A 46 -20.49 31.01 -19.90
C ALA A 46 -19.48 29.97 -19.42
N VAL A 47 -18.91 30.19 -18.25
CA VAL A 47 -17.91 29.32 -17.63
C VAL A 47 -17.97 29.49 -16.11
N ALA A 48 -17.89 28.38 -15.37
CA ALA A 48 -17.60 28.38 -13.94
C ALA A 48 -16.08 28.29 -13.76
N SER A 49 -15.44 29.41 -13.44
CA SER A 49 -13.97 29.55 -13.36
C SER A 49 -13.43 29.41 -11.94
N GLY A 50 -14.30 29.44 -10.92
CA GLY A 50 -13.95 29.19 -9.53
C GLY A 50 -15.02 28.36 -8.82
N VAL A 51 -14.59 27.46 -7.95
CA VAL A 51 -15.47 26.64 -7.12
C VAL A 51 -14.89 26.48 -5.72
N ALA A 52 -15.73 26.65 -4.71
CA ALA A 52 -15.40 26.39 -3.32
C ALA A 52 -16.55 25.59 -2.67
N MET A 53 -16.20 24.71 -1.74
CA MET A 53 -17.16 24.03 -0.88
C MET A 53 -17.01 24.57 0.53
N ALA A 54 -18.10 25.11 1.09
CA ALA A 54 -18.11 25.67 2.43
C ALA A 54 -19.54 25.85 2.95
N ASP A 55 -19.69 26.01 4.27
CA ASP A 55 -20.94 26.43 4.89
C ASP A 55 -21.15 27.93 4.73
N ALA A 56 -21.58 28.35 3.53
CA ALA A 56 -21.64 29.76 3.16
C ALA A 56 -22.63 30.59 3.99
N ALA A 57 -23.65 29.94 4.56
CA ALA A 57 -24.64 30.58 5.42
C ALA A 57 -24.36 30.44 6.94
N THR A 58 -23.27 29.76 7.31
CA THR A 58 -23.01 29.36 8.71
C THR A 58 -24.22 28.64 9.34
N SER A 59 -24.84 27.77 8.56
CA SER A 59 -26.10 27.08 8.85
C SER A 59 -25.90 25.65 9.36
N GLY A 60 -24.69 25.12 9.28
CA GLY A 60 -24.39 23.70 9.48
C GLY A 60 -24.52 22.86 8.20
N THR A 61 -24.78 23.47 7.04
CA THR A 61 -24.89 22.79 5.74
C THR A 61 -23.79 23.26 4.81
N ASN A 62 -23.11 22.33 4.13
CA ASN A 62 -22.12 22.72 3.13
C ASN A 62 -22.80 23.06 1.80
N ASN A 63 -22.37 24.18 1.21
CA ASN A 63 -22.80 24.67 -0.08
C ASN A 63 -21.67 24.54 -1.10
N ILE A 64 -22.03 24.49 -2.37
CA ILE A 64 -21.11 24.76 -3.47
C ILE A 64 -21.27 26.24 -3.82
N VAL A 65 -20.19 27.00 -3.70
CA VAL A 65 -20.13 28.40 -4.10
C VAL A 65 -19.25 28.49 -5.33
N THR A 66 -19.81 29.00 -6.42
CA THR A 66 -19.10 29.08 -7.71
C THR A 66 -19.18 30.48 -8.29
N VAL A 67 -18.09 30.88 -8.93
CA VAL A 67 -18.01 32.13 -9.66
C VAL A 67 -17.60 31.89 -11.09
N GLY A 68 -17.97 32.83 -11.94
CA GLY A 68 -17.50 32.85 -13.31
C GLY A 68 -18.22 33.88 -14.15
N ASN A 69 -18.48 33.54 -15.40
CA ASN A 69 -19.00 34.47 -16.38
C ASN A 69 -20.25 33.96 -17.05
N TYR A 70 -21.10 34.91 -17.39
CA TYR A 70 -22.31 34.68 -18.11
C TYR A 70 -22.51 35.76 -19.17
N ASN A 71 -22.78 35.36 -20.40
CA ASN A 71 -23.06 36.32 -21.45
C ASN A 71 -24.23 35.87 -22.33
N ASN A 72 -25.20 36.76 -22.47
CA ASN A 72 -26.42 36.61 -23.25
C ASN A 72 -26.60 37.73 -24.29
N GLY A 73 -25.50 38.34 -24.73
CA GLY A 73 -25.44 39.61 -25.45
C GLY A 73 -24.98 40.77 -24.56
N THR A 74 -24.98 40.59 -23.24
CA THR A 74 -24.31 41.45 -22.26
C THR A 74 -23.40 40.57 -21.39
N ASN A 75 -22.18 41.01 -21.12
CA ASN A 75 -21.25 40.29 -20.26
C ASN A 75 -21.57 40.56 -18.77
N PHE A 76 -21.68 39.50 -17.98
CA PHE A 76 -21.91 39.53 -16.55
C PHE A 76 -20.88 38.66 -15.82
N GLY A 77 -20.39 39.18 -14.70
CA GLY A 77 -19.87 38.30 -13.67
C GLY A 77 -21.02 37.55 -13.02
N GLN A 78 -20.84 36.29 -12.67
CA GLN A 78 -21.87 35.46 -12.06
C GLN A 78 -21.34 34.79 -10.80
N LEU A 79 -22.12 34.84 -9.74
CA LEU A 79 -21.94 34.06 -8.51
C LEU A 79 -23.18 33.19 -8.32
N ARG A 80 -22.97 31.91 -8.02
CA ARG A 80 -24.05 30.98 -7.68
C ARG A 80 -23.73 30.20 -6.43
N ILE A 81 -24.79 29.88 -5.69
CA ILE A 81 -24.73 29.07 -4.48
C ILE A 81 -25.69 27.90 -4.65
N TYR A 82 -25.22 26.70 -4.31
CA TYR A 82 -26.01 25.47 -4.38
C TYR A 82 -25.95 24.69 -3.08
N HIS A 83 -26.98 23.89 -2.82
CA HIS A 83 -26.90 22.78 -1.86
C HIS A 83 -27.24 21.44 -2.52
N LYS A 84 -26.78 20.36 -1.88
CA LYS A 84 -27.12 18.98 -2.23
C LYS A 84 -28.48 18.64 -1.63
N SER A 85 -29.44 18.20 -2.45
CA SER A 85 -30.74 17.71 -1.97
C SER A 85 -31.18 16.49 -2.78
N ALA A 86 -31.48 15.37 -2.10
CA ALA A 86 -32.03 14.15 -2.69
C ALA A 86 -31.36 13.67 -4.01
N GLY A 87 -30.04 13.82 -4.13
CA GLY A 87 -29.29 13.42 -5.33
C GLY A 87 -29.32 14.41 -6.49
N SER A 88 -29.64 15.69 -6.24
CA SER A 88 -29.50 16.78 -7.20
C SER A 88 -28.86 18.02 -6.57
N LEU A 89 -28.39 18.94 -7.42
CA LEU A 89 -28.01 20.29 -7.02
C LEU A 89 -29.25 21.19 -7.06
N VAL A 90 -29.52 21.85 -5.95
CA VAL A 90 -30.54 22.91 -5.86
C VAL A 90 -29.82 24.24 -5.89
N LEU A 91 -30.21 25.11 -6.83
CA LEU A 91 -29.70 26.47 -6.96
C LEU A 91 -30.39 27.38 -5.94
N ASP A 92 -29.63 27.85 -4.95
CA ASP A 92 -30.12 28.71 -3.87
C ASP A 92 -30.00 30.20 -4.21
N ASP A 93 -28.90 30.59 -4.85
CA ASP A 93 -28.67 31.97 -5.28
C ASP A 93 -28.05 32.00 -6.69
N ASN A 94 -28.45 33.00 -7.46
CA ASN A 94 -27.87 33.32 -8.76
C ASN A 94 -27.78 34.83 -8.93
N THR A 95 -26.64 35.38 -8.52
CA THR A 95 -26.37 36.81 -8.60
C THR A 95 -25.56 37.14 -9.85
N LEU A 96 -26.08 38.09 -10.65
CA LEU A 96 -25.40 38.65 -11.81
C LEU A 96 -24.83 40.03 -11.49
N PHE A 97 -23.53 40.18 -11.68
CA PHE A 97 -22.82 41.45 -11.57
C PHE A 97 -22.72 42.09 -12.94
N LYS A 98 -23.45 43.19 -13.13
CA LYS A 98 -23.40 43.97 -14.37
C LYS A 98 -21.98 44.46 -14.59
N SER A 99 -21.49 44.25 -15.80
CA SER A 99 -20.13 44.61 -16.12
C SER A 99 -19.88 46.13 -16.07
N PRO A 100 -18.81 46.60 -15.40
CA PRO A 100 -18.34 47.99 -15.48
C PRO A 100 -17.55 48.30 -16.77
N ALA A 101 -17.12 47.28 -17.54
CA ALA A 101 -16.33 47.44 -18.76
C ALA A 101 -16.54 46.25 -19.73
N PRO A 102 -16.23 46.32 -21.03
CA PRO A 102 -16.52 45.20 -21.93
C PRO A 102 -15.86 43.86 -21.53
N ASN A 103 -14.65 43.90 -20.97
CA ASN A 103 -14.00 42.73 -20.38
C ASN A 103 -14.17 42.77 -18.87
N TYR A 104 -14.99 41.87 -18.32
CA TYR A 104 -15.21 41.72 -16.89
C TYR A 104 -15.45 40.27 -16.57
N TYR A 105 -14.64 39.70 -15.69
CA TYR A 105 -14.80 38.31 -15.30
C TYR A 105 -14.36 37.97 -13.90
N LEU A 106 -15.01 36.97 -13.31
CA LEU A 106 -14.60 36.44 -12.00
C LEU A 106 -13.63 35.27 -12.20
N SER A 107 -12.60 35.17 -11.34
CA SER A 107 -11.49 34.21 -11.50
C SER A 107 -11.18 33.35 -10.27
N GLY A 108 -11.67 33.73 -9.08
CA GLY A 108 -11.42 32.97 -7.86
C GLY A 108 -12.47 33.27 -6.79
N VAL A 109 -12.75 32.28 -5.94
CA VAL A 109 -13.70 32.37 -4.83
C VAL A 109 -13.18 31.63 -3.61
N ALA A 110 -13.39 32.21 -2.43
CA ALA A 110 -13.16 31.59 -1.14
C ALA A 110 -14.32 31.94 -0.21
N VAL A 111 -14.56 31.09 0.79
CA VAL A 111 -15.61 31.29 1.78
C VAL A 111 -15.02 31.13 3.17
N ASN A 112 -15.11 32.18 3.99
CA ASN A 112 -14.62 32.19 5.36
C ASN A 112 -15.19 33.42 6.09
N ASP A 113 -15.36 33.33 7.40
CA ASP A 113 -15.66 34.47 8.28
C ASP A 113 -14.43 35.39 8.32
N ILE A 114 -14.36 36.38 7.42
CA ILE A 114 -13.13 37.14 7.20
C ILE A 114 -12.97 38.29 8.19
N ASP A 115 -14.07 38.77 8.76
CA ASP A 115 -14.08 39.84 9.78
C ASP A 115 -14.13 39.31 11.22
N GLY A 116 -14.36 38.02 11.42
CA GLY A 116 -14.38 37.37 12.72
C GLY A 116 -15.70 37.53 13.48
N ASN A 117 -16.78 37.91 12.80
CA ASN A 117 -18.10 38.09 13.41
C ASN A 117 -18.86 36.76 13.66
N GLY A 118 -18.29 35.64 13.22
CA GLY A 118 -18.87 34.30 13.35
C GLY A 118 -19.77 33.89 12.18
N GLN A 119 -19.86 34.69 11.11
CA GLN A 119 -20.62 34.40 9.89
C GLN A 119 -19.65 34.31 8.72
N ASN A 120 -19.84 33.32 7.85
CA ASN A 120 -18.95 33.15 6.70
C ASN A 120 -19.28 34.15 5.59
N ASP A 121 -18.22 34.72 5.02
CA ASP A 121 -18.30 35.62 3.89
C ASP A 121 -17.85 34.90 2.63
N THR A 122 -18.52 35.19 1.52
CA THR A 122 -18.10 34.84 0.18
C THR A 122 -17.21 35.94 -0.37
N ILE A 123 -15.94 35.61 -0.59
CA ILE A 123 -14.95 36.52 -1.16
C ILE A 123 -14.59 36.06 -2.56
N PHE A 124 -14.65 36.96 -3.54
CA PHE A 124 -14.28 36.64 -4.91
C PHE A 124 -13.42 37.72 -5.55
N ILE A 125 -12.71 37.32 -6.60
CA ILE A 125 -11.94 38.21 -7.45
C ILE A 125 -12.66 38.42 -8.77
N ALA A 126 -12.76 39.67 -9.19
CA ALA A 126 -13.13 40.05 -10.55
C ALA A 126 -12.01 40.84 -11.22
N ASN A 127 -11.85 40.69 -12.52
CA ASN A 127 -10.90 41.43 -13.35
C ASN A 127 -11.64 42.32 -14.34
N ILE A 128 -11.09 43.50 -14.62
CA ILE A 128 -11.73 44.56 -15.39
C ILE A 128 -10.76 45.00 -16.50
N GLY A 129 -11.24 44.99 -17.75
CA GLY A 129 -10.48 45.40 -18.93
C GLY A 129 -11.31 46.27 -19.89
N PRO A 130 -10.65 47.14 -20.68
CA PRO A 130 -11.32 48.12 -21.53
C PRO A 130 -11.99 47.48 -22.75
N SER A 131 -11.53 46.30 -23.19
CA SER A 131 -12.12 45.53 -24.28
C SER A 131 -11.79 44.04 -24.11
N THR A 132 -12.55 43.15 -24.77
CA THR A 132 -12.29 41.70 -24.75
C THR A 132 -10.97 41.30 -25.42
N SER A 133 -10.41 42.17 -26.26
CA SER A 133 -9.11 42.00 -26.92
C SER A 133 -7.93 42.68 -26.20
N SER A 134 -8.19 43.33 -25.06
CA SER A 134 -7.16 44.02 -24.28
C SER A 134 -6.94 43.32 -22.94
N PRO A 135 -5.71 43.36 -22.40
CA PRO A 135 -5.46 42.82 -21.07
C PRO A 135 -6.32 43.56 -20.03
N THR A 136 -6.60 42.87 -18.94
CA THR A 136 -7.24 43.47 -17.76
C THR A 136 -6.30 44.51 -17.17
N ILE A 137 -6.86 45.63 -16.69
CA ILE A 137 -6.10 46.79 -16.18
C ILE A 137 -6.34 47.04 -14.70
N ALA A 138 -7.39 46.41 -14.15
CA ALA A 138 -7.77 46.51 -12.75
C ALA A 138 -8.36 45.18 -12.28
N SER A 139 -8.28 44.95 -10.98
CA SER A 139 -8.97 43.85 -10.30
C SER A 139 -9.87 44.42 -9.19
N GLN A 140 -10.85 43.63 -8.78
CA GLN A 140 -11.78 43.94 -7.70
C GLN A 140 -11.83 42.76 -6.74
N ILE A 141 -11.77 43.04 -5.44
CA ILE A 141 -12.17 42.10 -4.38
C ILE A 141 -13.63 42.40 -4.04
N GLY A 142 -14.50 41.42 -4.18
CA GLY A 142 -15.89 41.44 -3.70
C GLY A 142 -16.02 40.62 -2.42
N ILE A 143 -16.69 41.18 -1.41
CA ILE A 143 -17.03 40.52 -0.14
C ILE A 143 -18.55 40.62 0.04
N PHE A 144 -19.18 39.45 0.09
CA PHE A 144 -20.63 39.31 0.18
C PHE A 144 -20.96 38.24 1.21
N ARG A 145 -22.04 38.44 1.94
CA ARG A 145 -22.52 37.48 2.92
C ARG A 145 -23.80 36.82 2.46
N TRP A 146 -23.82 35.49 2.48
CA TRP A 146 -24.99 34.71 2.16
C TRP A 146 -25.75 34.40 3.46
N THR A 147 -27.04 34.75 3.53
CA THR A 147 -27.85 34.53 4.75
C THR A 147 -28.63 33.21 4.74
N GLY A 148 -28.40 32.35 3.74
CA GLY A 148 -29.27 31.19 3.46
C GLY A 148 -30.51 31.54 2.62
N SER A 149 -30.76 32.82 2.36
CA SER A 149 -31.92 33.30 1.56
C SER A 149 -31.65 34.57 0.75
N SER A 150 -30.63 35.35 1.12
CA SER A 150 -30.27 36.57 0.41
C SER A 150 -28.76 36.78 0.43
N LEU A 151 -28.23 37.34 -0.65
CA LEU A 151 -26.84 37.74 -0.76
C LEU A 151 -26.70 39.24 -0.46
N ILE A 152 -25.96 39.57 0.59
CA ILE A 152 -25.74 40.93 1.06
C ILE A 152 -24.35 41.38 0.64
N LYS A 153 -24.26 42.51 -0.07
CA LYS A 153 -22.97 43.14 -0.37
C LYS A 153 -22.41 43.80 0.88
N GLU A 154 -21.21 43.41 1.28
CA GLU A 154 -20.50 44.04 2.40
C GLU A 154 -19.43 45.00 1.91
N LYS A 155 -18.60 44.54 0.97
CA LYS A 155 -17.56 45.40 0.37
C LYS A 155 -17.28 45.04 -1.08
N THR A 156 -16.91 46.06 -1.83
CA THR A 156 -16.19 45.90 -3.11
C THR A 156 -15.05 46.88 -3.12
N TYR A 157 -13.87 46.43 -3.54
CA TYR A 157 -12.68 47.26 -3.59
C TYR A 157 -11.93 47.04 -4.90
N ASN A 158 -11.80 48.10 -5.69
CA ASN A 158 -11.04 48.09 -6.93
C ASN A 158 -9.60 48.49 -6.66
N PHE A 159 -8.66 47.83 -7.34
CA PHE A 159 -7.27 48.20 -7.33
C PHE A 159 -6.65 48.04 -8.72
N THR A 160 -5.61 48.82 -8.96
CA THR A 160 -4.89 48.89 -10.23
C THR A 160 -3.43 48.55 -10.03
N GLY A 161 -2.80 47.99 -11.06
CA GLY A 161 -1.36 47.80 -11.10
C GLY A 161 -0.64 49.09 -11.50
N PRO A 162 0.69 49.16 -11.35
CA PRO A 162 1.49 50.31 -11.76
C PRO A 162 1.71 50.42 -13.28
N GLY A 163 1.01 49.65 -14.10
CA GLY A 163 1.25 49.62 -15.55
C GLY A 163 0.03 49.28 -16.39
N THR A 164 0.25 48.66 -17.55
CA THR A 164 -0.76 48.51 -18.62
C THR A 164 -1.60 47.24 -18.51
N ALA A 165 -1.23 46.32 -17.62
CA ALA A 165 -2.01 45.13 -17.31
C ALA A 165 -1.95 44.80 -15.82
N LEU A 166 -3.05 44.31 -15.27
CA LEU A 166 -3.18 43.69 -13.95
C LEU A 166 -4.24 42.58 -14.06
N GLU A 167 -3.86 41.35 -13.73
CA GLU A 167 -4.78 40.23 -13.60
C GLU A 167 -4.54 39.53 -12.27
N THR A 168 -5.60 39.36 -11.49
CA THR A 168 -5.60 38.56 -10.26
C THR A 168 -6.33 37.25 -10.53
N ARG A 169 -5.65 36.12 -10.34
CA ARG A 169 -6.12 34.80 -10.77
C ARG A 169 -6.64 33.95 -9.62
N SER A 170 -6.06 34.08 -8.43
CA SER A 170 -6.36 33.19 -7.31
C SER A 170 -6.47 33.95 -5.99
N ILE A 171 -7.24 33.34 -5.09
CA ILE A 171 -7.53 33.84 -3.76
C ILE A 171 -7.46 32.68 -2.76
N ALA A 172 -6.90 32.95 -1.58
CA ALA A 172 -6.93 32.06 -0.42
C ALA A 172 -7.15 32.88 0.86
N ILE A 173 -7.50 32.20 1.94
CA ILE A 173 -7.69 32.83 3.25
C ILE A 173 -6.57 32.36 4.18
N TRP A 174 -5.78 33.30 4.70
CA TRP A 174 -4.82 33.02 5.75
C TRP A 174 -5.47 33.31 7.10
N SER A 175 -5.36 32.40 8.06
CA SER A 175 -5.94 32.59 9.39
C SER A 175 -5.07 31.97 10.47
N HIS A 176 -4.67 32.77 11.46
CA HIS A 176 -3.86 32.30 12.58
C HIS A 176 -4.01 33.24 13.78
N ASN A 177 -4.13 32.68 14.99
CA ASN A 177 -4.28 33.42 16.24
C ASN A 177 -5.33 34.54 16.19
N GLY A 178 -6.48 34.27 15.57
CA GLY A 178 -7.59 35.22 15.43
C GLY A 178 -7.43 36.27 14.32
N VAL A 179 -6.25 36.39 13.70
CA VAL A 179 -6.06 37.23 12.51
C VAL A 179 -6.51 36.46 11.29
N ARG A 180 -7.28 37.13 10.42
CA ARG A 180 -7.82 36.56 9.17
C ARG A 180 -7.58 37.54 8.04
N GLN A 181 -6.99 37.05 6.95
CA GLN A 181 -6.54 37.90 5.85
C GLN A 181 -6.80 37.23 4.51
N ILE A 182 -7.19 38.05 3.55
CA ILE A 182 -7.35 37.65 2.16
C ILE A 182 -5.97 37.67 1.51
N VAL A 183 -5.62 36.58 0.85
CA VAL A 183 -4.38 36.45 0.10
C VAL A 183 -4.74 36.33 -1.38
N THR A 184 -4.17 37.19 -2.22
CA THR A 184 -4.43 37.22 -3.66
C THR A 184 -3.15 37.00 -4.45
N LEU A 185 -3.23 36.29 -5.57
CA LEU A 185 -2.09 36.10 -6.46
C LEU A 185 -2.47 36.35 -7.92
N GLY A 186 -1.54 36.97 -8.65
CA GLY A 186 -1.66 37.21 -10.08
C GLY A 186 -0.39 37.83 -10.64
N TYR A 187 -0.54 38.70 -11.63
CA TYR A 187 0.57 39.47 -12.20
C TYR A 187 0.13 40.84 -12.69
N TYR A 188 1.09 41.73 -12.89
CA TYR A 188 0.92 42.98 -13.61
C TYR A 188 2.08 43.21 -14.58
N ARG A 189 1.87 44.10 -15.55
CA ARG A 189 2.90 44.48 -16.53
C ARG A 189 3.19 45.97 -16.43
N MET A 190 4.45 46.34 -16.17
CA MET A 190 4.90 47.75 -16.19
C MET A 190 5.07 48.26 -17.61
N ALA A 191 5.26 49.57 -17.79
CA ALA A 191 5.75 50.13 -19.05
C ALA A 191 7.17 49.58 -19.33
N GLY A 192 7.25 48.52 -20.14
CA GLY A 192 8.46 47.73 -20.33
C GLY A 192 8.12 46.30 -20.78
N PRO A 193 9.13 45.41 -20.86
CA PRO A 193 8.95 44.09 -21.44
C PRO A 193 8.45 42.99 -20.48
N ASN A 194 8.43 43.27 -19.17
CA ASN A 194 8.40 42.21 -18.15
C ASN A 194 7.07 42.11 -17.40
N ASP A 195 6.63 40.87 -17.20
CA ASP A 195 5.57 40.52 -16.26
C ASP A 195 6.10 40.40 -14.83
N TRP A 196 5.35 40.94 -13.88
CA TRP A 196 5.66 40.90 -12.46
C TRP A 196 4.57 40.15 -11.72
N ALA A 197 4.92 39.03 -11.10
CA ALA A 197 4.02 38.33 -10.21
C ALA A 197 3.76 39.20 -8.98
N GLN A 198 2.51 39.23 -8.51
CA GLN A 198 2.09 40.04 -7.38
C GLN A 198 1.30 39.20 -6.40
N LEU A 199 1.82 39.12 -5.17
CA LEU A 199 1.16 38.58 -3.99
C LEU A 199 0.61 39.73 -3.16
N GLY A 200 -0.69 39.74 -2.93
CA GLY A 200 -1.38 40.74 -2.11
C GLY A 200 -1.91 40.13 -0.82
N ILE A 201 -1.80 40.88 0.27
CA ILE A 201 -2.40 40.54 1.57
C ILE A 201 -3.32 41.69 1.98
N TRP A 202 -4.55 41.35 2.34
CA TRP A 202 -5.62 42.30 2.64
C TRP A 202 -6.32 41.92 3.94
N SER A 203 -6.75 42.90 4.72
CA SER A 203 -7.53 42.70 5.94
C SER A 203 -8.90 43.34 5.79
N PHE A 204 -9.93 42.70 6.33
CA PHE A 204 -11.28 43.21 6.40
C PHE A 204 -11.78 43.16 7.84
N ASP A 205 -12.34 44.26 8.34
CA ASP A 205 -12.83 44.39 9.72
C ASP A 205 -14.36 44.45 9.81
N GLY A 206 -15.07 44.04 8.75
CA GLY A 206 -16.52 44.18 8.61
C GLY A 206 -16.95 45.51 7.97
N SER A 207 -16.04 46.48 7.86
CA SER A 207 -16.33 47.82 7.31
C SER A 207 -15.28 48.32 6.32
N ASN A 208 -14.01 48.15 6.64
CA ASN A 208 -12.86 48.64 5.89
C ASN A 208 -12.08 47.45 5.34
N LEU A 209 -11.87 47.45 4.03
CA LEU A 209 -10.90 46.57 3.39
C LEU A 209 -9.60 47.36 3.24
N ASN A 210 -8.55 46.90 3.90
CA ASN A 210 -7.25 47.53 3.90
C ASN A 210 -6.21 46.65 3.21
N LYS A 211 -5.34 47.29 2.44
CA LYS A 211 -4.16 46.65 1.85
C LYS A 211 -3.08 46.55 2.93
N VAL A 212 -2.77 45.33 3.36
CA VAL A 212 -1.71 45.06 4.34
C VAL A 212 -0.35 45.08 3.64
N LEU A 213 -0.25 44.37 2.51
CA LEU A 213 1.01 44.22 1.78
C LEU A 213 0.76 43.96 0.28
N LEU A 214 1.66 44.46 -0.56
CA LEU A 214 1.91 43.94 -1.90
C LEU A 214 3.37 43.54 -2.01
N TYR A 215 3.61 42.29 -2.39
CA TYR A 215 4.94 41.77 -2.66
C TYR A 215 5.02 41.37 -4.13
N ASN A 216 6.03 41.87 -4.84
CA ASN A 216 6.18 41.65 -6.26
C ASN A 216 7.54 41.00 -6.58
N TRP A 217 7.58 40.13 -7.57
CA TRP A 217 8.82 39.59 -8.11
C TRP A 217 8.73 39.41 -9.63
N THR A 218 9.89 39.38 -10.27
CA THR A 218 10.02 39.16 -11.71
C THR A 218 11.33 38.44 -12.00
N THR A 219 11.35 37.72 -13.11
CA THR A 219 12.58 37.38 -13.83
C THR A 219 12.89 38.47 -14.85
N THR A 220 14.13 38.97 -14.85
CA THR A 220 14.58 40.01 -15.79
C THR A 220 14.97 39.40 -17.13
N GLY A 221 14.71 40.10 -18.24
CA GLY A 221 15.03 39.62 -19.57
C GLY A 221 14.51 40.53 -20.69
N PRO A 222 14.68 40.11 -21.96
CA PRO A 222 14.14 40.80 -23.15
C PRO A 222 12.60 40.88 -23.18
N ILE A 223 12.04 41.43 -24.27
CA ILE A 223 10.60 41.50 -24.50
C ILE A 223 9.94 40.13 -24.33
N GLY A 224 8.98 40.04 -23.39
CA GLY A 224 8.25 38.81 -23.06
C GLY A 224 8.82 38.01 -21.88
N ALA A 225 9.89 38.46 -21.23
CA ALA A 225 10.35 37.88 -19.97
C ALA A 225 9.43 38.27 -18.79
N GLY A 226 9.61 37.65 -17.61
CA GLY A 226 8.86 38.02 -16.40
C GLY A 226 8.50 36.82 -15.55
N SER A 227 7.81 37.09 -14.44
CA SER A 227 7.16 36.07 -13.63
C SER A 227 5.65 36.32 -13.59
N GLN A 228 4.85 35.25 -13.56
CA GLN A 228 3.41 35.34 -13.39
C GLN A 228 2.95 34.38 -12.29
N GLY A 229 2.13 34.88 -11.36
CA GLY A 229 1.44 34.04 -10.39
C GLY A 229 0.16 33.45 -10.96
N TYR A 230 -0.15 32.20 -10.59
CA TYR A 230 -1.37 31.50 -10.98
C TYR A 230 -2.26 31.20 -9.77
N THR A 231 -1.81 30.30 -8.88
CA THR A 231 -2.60 29.84 -7.74
C THR A 231 -1.89 30.10 -6.42
N VAL A 232 -2.67 30.52 -5.42
CA VAL A 232 -2.23 30.66 -4.02
C VAL A 232 -3.09 29.78 -3.12
N THR A 233 -2.46 29.20 -2.10
CA THR A 233 -3.13 28.47 -1.04
C THR A 233 -2.43 28.74 0.29
N THR A 234 -3.07 28.36 1.40
CA THR A 234 -2.56 28.56 2.76
C THR A 234 -2.67 27.26 3.55
N GLY A 235 -1.68 26.99 4.38
CA GLY A 235 -1.64 25.78 5.19
C GLY A 235 -0.30 25.60 5.88
N ASP A 236 -0.30 24.83 6.97
CA ASP A 236 0.94 24.53 7.68
C ASP A 236 1.73 23.45 6.93
N VAL A 237 2.74 23.89 6.18
CA VAL A 237 3.62 23.00 5.41
C VAL A 237 5.01 22.90 6.02
N SER A 238 5.31 23.71 7.04
CA SER A 238 6.66 23.83 7.60
C SER A 238 6.71 23.38 9.05
N ASN A 239 7.40 22.27 9.25
CA ASN A 239 7.66 21.71 10.59
C ASN A 239 6.40 21.41 11.43
N ASN A 240 5.19 21.50 10.85
CA ASN A 240 3.89 21.27 11.49
C ASN A 240 3.74 22.04 12.81
N ASN A 241 4.12 23.33 12.80
CA ASN A 241 4.22 24.16 14.00
C ASN A 241 2.89 24.88 14.37
N GLY A 242 1.82 24.64 13.61
CA GLY A 242 0.50 25.24 13.74
C GLY A 242 0.36 26.65 13.12
N THR A 243 1.42 27.18 12.51
CA THR A 243 1.39 28.49 11.81
C THR A 243 1.25 28.25 10.31
N PRO A 244 0.12 28.62 9.69
CA PRO A 244 -0.06 28.46 8.26
C PRO A 244 0.94 29.31 7.48
N ASP A 245 1.55 28.70 6.47
CA ASP A 245 2.32 29.38 5.45
C ASP A 245 1.42 29.81 4.30
N ILE A 246 1.93 30.70 3.46
CA ILE A 246 1.35 31.00 2.16
C ILE A 246 2.18 30.24 1.11
N VAL A 247 1.52 29.54 0.19
CA VAL A 247 2.18 28.82 -0.89
C VAL A 247 1.65 29.33 -2.22
N THR A 248 2.55 29.74 -3.11
CA THR A 248 2.22 30.29 -4.42
C THR A 248 2.91 29.52 -5.52
N VAL A 249 2.21 29.28 -6.63
CA VAL A 249 2.79 28.74 -7.86
C VAL A 249 2.53 29.63 -9.07
N GLY A 250 3.39 29.46 -10.06
CA GLY A 250 3.31 30.18 -11.33
C GLY A 250 4.43 29.77 -12.26
N TYR A 251 4.90 30.70 -13.08
CA TYR A 251 6.07 30.49 -13.91
C TYR A 251 6.93 31.74 -14.00
N SER A 252 8.20 31.54 -14.35
CA SER A 252 9.11 32.57 -14.83
C SER A 252 9.53 32.29 -16.26
N ASN A 253 9.78 33.35 -17.01
CA ASN A 253 10.26 33.30 -18.38
C ASN A 253 11.42 34.30 -18.53
N ASN A 254 12.54 33.85 -19.08
CA ASN A 254 13.70 34.70 -19.39
C ASN A 254 13.86 34.96 -20.90
N SER A 255 12.78 34.80 -21.66
CA SER A 255 12.68 34.80 -23.13
C SER A 255 13.30 33.59 -23.83
N THR A 256 14.03 32.72 -23.12
CA THR A 256 14.64 31.50 -23.69
C THR A 256 14.01 30.24 -23.13
N VAL A 257 13.71 30.23 -21.84
CA VAL A 257 13.14 29.11 -21.11
C VAL A 257 12.00 29.62 -20.24
N THR A 258 10.90 28.88 -20.22
CA THR A 258 9.81 29.05 -19.25
C THR A 258 9.96 27.98 -18.16
N GLN A 259 10.01 28.38 -16.90
CA GLN A 259 10.20 27.48 -15.75
C GLN A 259 9.05 27.66 -14.78
N SER A 260 8.60 26.56 -14.19
CA SER A 260 7.63 26.58 -13.10
C SER A 260 8.27 27.21 -11.88
N GLU A 261 7.53 28.05 -11.16
CA GLU A 261 7.95 28.64 -9.88
C GLU A 261 7.04 28.13 -8.75
N LEU A 262 7.64 27.71 -7.64
CA LEU A 262 6.97 27.38 -6.37
C LEU A 262 7.65 28.18 -5.27
N ARG A 263 6.86 28.90 -4.47
CA ARG A 263 7.35 29.68 -3.33
C ARG A 263 6.52 29.39 -2.09
N VAL A 264 7.21 29.22 -0.95
CA VAL A 264 6.64 29.11 0.39
C VAL A 264 7.04 30.36 1.16
N TRP A 265 6.05 31.06 1.71
CA TRP A 265 6.22 32.32 2.41
C TRP A 265 5.84 32.15 3.88
N ALA A 266 6.73 32.57 4.76
CA ALA A 266 6.42 32.67 6.18
C ALA A 266 5.65 33.97 6.42
N TRP A 267 4.47 33.86 7.02
CA TRP A 267 3.64 34.99 7.37
C TRP A 267 3.02 34.82 8.75
N THR A 268 3.10 35.87 9.57
CA THR A 268 2.62 35.87 10.97
C THR A 268 1.43 36.81 11.17
N GLY A 269 0.85 37.33 10.08
CA GLY A 269 -0.28 38.26 10.11
C GLY A 269 0.13 39.73 10.06
N SER A 270 1.40 40.07 10.28
CA SER A 270 1.91 41.44 10.18
C SER A 270 3.43 41.46 9.93
N GLY A 271 3.97 42.64 9.61
CA GLY A 271 5.41 42.84 9.43
C GLY A 271 5.90 42.52 8.02
N THR A 272 7.12 41.98 7.93
CA THR A 272 7.79 41.72 6.65
C THR A 272 7.51 40.31 6.18
N LEU A 273 7.00 40.19 4.95
CA LEU A 273 6.87 38.90 4.26
C LEU A 273 8.23 38.48 3.71
N ALA A 274 8.65 37.25 4.01
CA ALA A 274 9.88 36.68 3.50
C ALA A 274 9.63 35.29 2.87
N PRO A 275 10.20 35.01 1.68
CA PRO A 275 10.21 33.66 1.15
C PRO A 275 11.11 32.78 2.04
N LYS A 276 10.57 31.67 2.51
CA LYS A 276 11.29 30.65 3.28
C LYS A 276 11.89 29.58 2.35
N GLY A 277 11.20 29.29 1.26
CA GLY A 277 11.66 28.36 0.23
C GLY A 277 11.18 28.78 -1.14
N THR A 278 12.07 28.72 -2.13
CA THR A 278 11.75 28.96 -3.54
C THR A 278 12.34 27.81 -4.36
N ARG A 279 11.56 27.32 -5.32
CA ARG A 279 12.01 26.33 -6.30
C ARG A 279 11.51 26.74 -7.67
N ASP A 280 12.45 26.85 -8.58
CA ASP A 280 12.19 26.97 -10.01
C ASP A 280 12.67 25.67 -10.68
N TRP A 281 11.86 25.09 -11.56
CA TRP A 281 12.23 23.84 -12.23
C TRP A 281 11.84 23.81 -13.69
N LEU A 282 12.53 22.94 -14.42
CA LEU A 282 12.24 22.56 -15.79
C LEU A 282 12.25 21.04 -15.87
N THR A 283 11.13 20.46 -16.29
CA THR A 283 10.95 19.00 -16.31
C THR A 283 11.58 18.40 -17.55
N THR A 284 11.08 18.75 -18.74
CA THR A 284 11.72 18.42 -20.03
C THR A 284 11.50 19.53 -21.07
N GLY A 285 12.21 19.48 -22.20
CA GLY A 285 11.90 20.31 -23.37
C GLY A 285 12.17 21.82 -23.24
N VAL A 286 11.24 22.63 -23.78
CA VAL A 286 11.35 24.10 -23.95
C VAL A 286 10.69 24.92 -22.84
N GLY A 287 9.95 24.28 -21.92
CA GLY A 287 9.44 24.94 -20.72
C GLY A 287 8.54 24.08 -19.82
N THR A 288 8.23 24.57 -18.63
CA THR A 288 7.15 24.06 -17.76
C THR A 288 6.44 25.22 -17.06
N VAL A 289 5.16 25.05 -16.75
CA VAL A 289 4.32 26.04 -16.09
C VAL A 289 3.50 25.39 -14.97
N ALA A 290 3.66 25.86 -13.73
CA ALA A 290 2.82 25.46 -12.61
C ALA A 290 1.59 26.37 -12.55
N THR A 291 0.41 25.77 -12.61
CA THR A 291 -0.86 26.49 -12.74
C THR A 291 -1.72 26.40 -11.49
N THR A 292 -1.54 25.36 -10.68
CA THR A 292 -2.40 25.09 -9.52
C THR A 292 -1.58 24.52 -8.36
N VAL A 293 -2.01 24.83 -7.14
CA VAL A 293 -1.42 24.24 -5.93
C VAL A 293 -2.49 24.00 -4.88
N THR A 294 -2.37 22.89 -4.17
CA THR A 294 -3.14 22.61 -2.95
C THR A 294 -2.22 22.06 -1.86
N ILE A 295 -2.69 22.09 -0.62
CA ILE A 295 -1.96 21.57 0.55
C ILE A 295 -2.83 20.51 1.21
N LYS A 296 -2.26 19.32 1.43
CA LYS A 296 -2.95 18.23 2.11
C LYS A 296 -1.97 17.19 2.62
N ASP A 297 -2.22 16.61 3.78
CA ASP A 297 -1.50 15.42 4.23
C ASP A 297 -1.99 14.20 3.45
N LEU A 298 -1.16 13.69 2.55
CA LEU A 298 -1.49 12.56 1.68
C LEU A 298 -1.35 11.21 2.39
N THR A 299 -0.69 11.17 3.55
CA THR A 299 -0.29 9.92 4.24
C THR A 299 -0.95 9.72 5.59
N GLY A 300 -1.70 10.72 6.08
CA GLY A 300 -2.34 10.69 7.40
C GLY A 300 -1.36 10.78 8.57
N ASN A 301 -0.10 11.19 8.33
CA ASN A 301 0.96 11.24 9.34
C ASN A 301 1.05 12.61 10.06
N GLY A 302 0.16 13.55 9.71
CA GLY A 302 0.11 14.91 10.21
C GLY A 302 0.99 15.91 9.45
N GLN A 303 1.75 15.48 8.43
CA GLN A 303 2.65 16.36 7.67
C GLN A 303 2.02 16.72 6.32
N ALA A 304 1.74 18.00 6.10
CA ALA A 304 1.10 18.42 4.86
C ALA A 304 2.07 18.39 3.67
N ASN A 305 1.62 17.82 2.56
CA ASN A 305 2.29 17.89 1.27
C ASN A 305 1.83 19.12 0.49
N ILE A 306 2.72 19.67 -0.33
CA ILE A 306 2.41 20.69 -1.32
C ILE A 306 2.22 19.96 -2.66
N ILE A 307 1.00 19.93 -3.18
CA ILE A 307 0.68 19.25 -4.42
C ILE A 307 0.52 20.30 -5.53
N VAL A 308 1.32 20.19 -6.58
CA VAL A 308 1.39 21.16 -7.68
C VAL A 308 1.01 20.50 -9.00
N GLY A 309 0.01 21.06 -9.67
CA GLY A 309 -0.38 20.70 -11.03
C GLY A 309 0.09 21.77 -12.02
N GLY A 310 0.40 21.34 -13.24
CA GLY A 310 0.96 22.21 -14.26
C GLY A 310 1.05 21.55 -15.62
N GLN A 311 1.93 22.10 -16.45
CA GLN A 311 2.17 21.63 -17.80
C GLN A 311 3.67 21.55 -18.08
N ASP A 312 4.08 20.46 -18.73
CA ASP A 312 5.38 20.35 -19.37
C ASP A 312 5.20 20.69 -20.87
N LEU A 313 5.82 21.80 -21.29
CA LEU A 313 5.72 22.39 -22.62
C LEU A 313 6.62 21.67 -23.63
N THR A 314 6.48 20.35 -23.72
CA THR A 314 7.22 19.54 -24.71
C THR A 314 6.58 19.67 -26.10
N TYR A 315 7.37 19.91 -27.14
CA TYR A 315 6.87 19.97 -28.52
C TYR A 315 7.01 18.61 -29.23
N PRO A 316 6.04 18.14 -30.04
CA PRO A 316 4.81 18.83 -30.48
C PRO A 316 3.58 18.66 -29.56
N VAL A 317 3.72 17.96 -28.43
CA VAL A 317 2.58 17.60 -27.56
C VAL A 317 2.84 18.06 -26.14
N LEU A 318 2.06 19.05 -25.68
CA LEU A 318 2.11 19.51 -24.29
C LEU A 318 1.64 18.39 -23.37
N ARG A 319 2.36 18.20 -22.27
CA ARG A 319 2.06 17.16 -21.29
C ARG A 319 1.52 17.80 -20.04
N ALA A 320 0.60 17.09 -19.41
CA ALA A 320 0.25 17.35 -18.04
C ALA A 320 1.43 17.05 -17.10
N GLU A 321 1.57 17.84 -16.05
CA GLU A 321 2.56 17.62 -14.99
C GLU A 321 1.91 17.66 -13.60
N LEU A 322 2.24 16.68 -12.76
CA LEU A 322 1.89 16.63 -11.34
C LEU A 322 3.16 16.40 -10.53
N THR A 323 3.42 17.26 -9.56
CA THR A 323 4.55 17.14 -8.62
C THR A 323 4.08 17.27 -7.19
N VAL A 324 4.74 16.55 -6.29
CA VAL A 324 4.48 16.61 -4.84
C VAL A 324 5.75 17.04 -4.15
N TRP A 325 5.63 18.05 -3.27
CA TRP A 325 6.73 18.67 -2.55
C TRP A 325 6.46 18.64 -1.05
N SER A 326 7.54 18.79 -0.27
CA SER A 326 7.51 18.90 1.19
C SER A 326 8.43 20.03 1.65
N ASP A 327 8.08 20.68 2.75
CA ASP A 327 8.96 21.64 3.46
C ASP A 327 9.14 21.27 4.95
N TRP A 328 8.99 19.98 5.27
CA TRP A 328 8.95 19.47 6.64
C TRP A 328 10.27 19.61 7.42
N SER A 329 11.38 19.78 6.71
CA SER A 329 12.72 19.98 7.27
C SER A 329 13.19 21.43 7.17
N GLY A 330 12.30 22.36 6.79
CA GLY A 330 12.64 23.73 6.44
C GLY A 330 13.40 23.87 5.12
N THR A 331 13.43 22.82 4.29
CA THR A 331 13.95 22.87 2.93
C THR A 331 12.95 22.25 1.96
N LEU A 332 12.55 23.05 0.98
CA LEU A 332 11.62 22.63 -0.07
C LEU A 332 12.23 21.55 -0.97
N THR A 333 11.65 20.35 -0.90
CA THR A 333 12.15 19.12 -1.52
C THR A 333 11.02 18.44 -2.30
N GLN A 334 11.31 17.99 -3.53
CA GLN A 334 10.37 17.22 -4.33
C GLN A 334 10.33 15.76 -3.85
N GLN A 335 9.14 15.26 -3.53
CA GLN A 335 8.91 13.90 -3.06
C GLN A 335 8.58 12.96 -4.21
N ALA A 336 7.80 13.44 -5.19
CA ALA A 336 7.38 12.66 -6.34
C ALA A 336 7.02 13.57 -7.53
N GLY A 337 6.96 12.99 -8.72
CA GLY A 337 6.53 13.68 -9.93
C GLY A 337 6.13 12.71 -11.03
N THR A 338 5.18 13.12 -11.88
CA THR A 338 4.76 12.38 -13.06
C THR A 338 4.28 13.32 -14.15
N THR A 339 4.43 12.90 -15.41
CA THR A 339 3.88 13.61 -16.57
C THR A 339 3.08 12.65 -17.45
N TRP A 340 2.07 13.16 -18.14
CA TRP A 340 1.24 12.33 -19.02
C TRP A 340 0.63 13.10 -20.18
N VAL A 341 0.13 12.34 -21.14
CA VAL A 341 -0.78 12.80 -22.20
C VAL A 341 -2.06 11.97 -22.14
N THR A 342 -3.14 12.46 -22.72
CA THR A 342 -4.40 11.70 -22.82
C THR A 342 -4.39 10.76 -24.02
N SER A 343 -3.78 11.19 -25.13
CA SER A 343 -3.50 10.39 -26.32
C SER A 343 -2.27 10.94 -27.06
N PRO A 344 -1.68 10.20 -28.02
CA PRO A 344 -0.58 10.71 -28.85
C PRO A 344 -0.94 11.93 -29.71
N GLN A 345 -2.23 12.22 -29.88
CA GLN A 345 -2.74 13.33 -30.70
C GLN A 345 -3.28 14.50 -29.86
N THR A 346 -3.21 14.43 -28.51
CA THR A 346 -3.81 15.44 -27.63
C THR A 346 -2.79 16.26 -26.87
N SER A 347 -2.96 17.58 -26.87
CA SER A 347 -2.35 18.48 -25.86
C SER A 347 -3.18 18.48 -24.57
N ILE A 348 -2.55 18.63 -23.41
CA ILE A 348 -3.26 18.95 -22.15
C ILE A 348 -2.91 20.38 -21.75
N ASP A 349 -3.93 21.23 -21.65
CA ASP A 349 -3.73 22.68 -21.63
C ASP A 349 -3.80 23.33 -20.24
N VAL A 350 -4.49 22.74 -19.28
CA VAL A 350 -4.56 23.27 -17.90
C VAL A 350 -4.84 22.12 -16.95
N ILE A 351 -4.20 22.13 -15.78
CA ILE A 351 -4.51 21.23 -14.69
C ILE A 351 -4.84 22.05 -13.46
N HIS A 352 -5.99 21.77 -12.86
CA HIS A 352 -6.35 22.13 -11.51
C HIS A 352 -6.14 20.92 -10.61
N VAL A 353 -5.75 21.15 -9.35
CA VAL A 353 -5.48 20.08 -8.40
C VAL A 353 -6.22 20.32 -7.09
N ALA A 354 -6.86 19.28 -6.62
CA ALA A 354 -7.46 19.18 -5.30
C ALA A 354 -7.00 17.87 -4.65
N ALA A 355 -7.24 17.72 -3.35
CA ALA A 355 -6.88 16.50 -2.64
C ALA A 355 -7.88 16.24 -1.50
N GLY A 356 -8.24 14.97 -1.33
CA GLY A 356 -9.18 14.53 -0.31
C GLY A 356 -9.44 13.03 -0.37
N ASP A 357 -10.07 12.51 0.68
CA ASP A 357 -10.47 11.11 0.82
C ASP A 357 -11.75 10.87 0.03
N VAL A 358 -11.61 10.68 -1.28
CA VAL A 358 -12.76 10.56 -2.19
C VAL A 358 -13.34 9.15 -2.16
N ASP A 359 -12.55 8.17 -1.73
CA ASP A 359 -12.96 6.77 -1.61
C ASP A 359 -13.43 6.34 -0.22
N ALA A 360 -13.34 7.24 0.77
CA ALA A 360 -13.64 6.98 2.17
C ALA A 360 -12.77 5.84 2.76
N SER A 361 -11.55 5.67 2.26
CA SER A 361 -10.56 4.73 2.80
C SER A 361 -9.88 5.25 4.06
N GLY A 362 -9.97 6.57 4.31
CA GLY A 362 -9.21 7.27 5.35
C GLY A 362 -7.86 7.79 4.86
N GLU A 363 -7.42 7.42 3.65
CA GLU A 363 -6.28 8.04 2.99
C GLU A 363 -6.72 9.24 2.15
N THR A 364 -5.77 10.03 1.67
CA THR A 364 -6.08 11.20 0.84
C THR A 364 -5.54 10.97 -0.57
N GLU A 365 -6.44 11.05 -1.54
CA GLU A 365 -6.09 11.00 -2.94
C GLU A 365 -5.80 12.39 -3.50
N ILE A 366 -4.99 12.42 -4.55
CA ILE A 366 -4.81 13.60 -5.39
C ILE A 366 -5.81 13.52 -6.53
N VAL A 367 -6.57 14.59 -6.76
CA VAL A 367 -7.48 14.72 -7.88
C VAL A 367 -7.00 15.84 -8.79
N THR A 368 -6.71 15.49 -10.04
CA THR A 368 -6.33 16.46 -11.08
C THR A 368 -7.45 16.59 -12.08
N ALA A 369 -7.80 17.80 -12.49
CA ALA A 369 -8.81 18.03 -13.52
C ALA A 369 -8.38 19.11 -14.51
N GLY A 370 -8.87 19.04 -15.75
CA GLY A 370 -8.41 19.93 -16.81
C GLY A 370 -9.06 19.67 -18.14
N GLN A 371 -8.36 19.99 -19.22
CA GLN A 371 -8.83 19.75 -20.59
C GLN A 371 -7.78 19.03 -21.44
N ALA A 372 -8.23 18.10 -22.27
CA ALA A 372 -7.45 17.51 -23.35
C ALA A 372 -8.00 18.01 -24.69
N ASP A 373 -7.13 18.59 -25.50
CA ASP A 373 -7.46 18.96 -26.87
C ASP A 373 -7.42 17.72 -27.77
N MET A 374 -8.49 17.44 -28.49
CA MET A 374 -8.54 16.39 -29.50
C MET A 374 -8.85 16.99 -30.87
N PRO A 375 -7.94 16.83 -31.86
CA PRO A 375 -8.21 17.29 -33.21
C PRO A 375 -9.30 16.43 -33.86
N ILE A 376 -10.44 17.04 -34.19
CA ILE A 376 -11.50 16.43 -34.99
C ILE A 376 -11.60 17.19 -36.32
N GLY A 377 -10.96 16.65 -37.36
CA GLY A 377 -10.86 17.31 -38.66
C GLY A 377 -9.93 18.53 -38.61
N SER A 378 -10.48 19.74 -38.80
CA SER A 378 -9.76 21.03 -38.73
C SER A 378 -10.13 21.84 -37.48
N THR A 379 -10.78 21.23 -36.50
CA THR A 379 -11.30 21.90 -35.30
C THR A 379 -10.80 21.19 -34.06
N ASP A 380 -10.23 21.97 -33.16
CA ASP A 380 -9.80 21.55 -31.83
C ASP A 380 -11.03 21.50 -30.91
N VAL A 381 -11.19 20.39 -30.18
CA VAL A 381 -12.28 20.19 -29.22
C VAL A 381 -11.68 19.85 -27.86
N TYR A 382 -12.04 20.64 -26.85
CA TYR A 382 -11.50 20.49 -25.50
C TYR A 382 -12.40 19.58 -24.65
N TYR A 383 -11.90 18.40 -24.31
CA TYR A 383 -12.62 17.44 -23.48
C TYR A 383 -12.15 17.51 -22.04
N GLY A 384 -13.11 17.60 -21.11
CA GLY A 384 -12.81 17.57 -19.68
C GLY A 384 -12.10 16.27 -19.29
N THR A 385 -11.03 16.39 -18.52
CA THR A 385 -10.30 15.26 -17.95
C THR A 385 -10.31 15.33 -16.44
N ILE A 386 -10.46 14.18 -15.79
CA ILE A 386 -10.27 14.04 -14.34
C ILE A 386 -9.43 12.80 -14.11
N ARG A 387 -8.44 12.88 -13.23
CA ARG A 387 -7.64 11.74 -12.79
C ARG A 387 -7.52 11.72 -11.28
N ILE A 388 -7.53 10.51 -10.74
CA ILE A 388 -7.35 10.24 -9.32
C ILE A 388 -6.04 9.47 -9.17
N TRP A 389 -5.22 9.91 -8.23
CA TRP A 389 -3.90 9.39 -7.98
C TRP A 389 -3.70 9.12 -6.51
N SER A 390 -2.93 8.08 -6.20
CA SER A 390 -2.44 7.82 -4.85
C SER A 390 -0.94 8.10 -4.77
N LEU A 391 -0.45 8.38 -3.57
CA LEU A 391 0.98 8.49 -3.27
C LEU A 391 1.39 7.36 -2.33
N SER A 392 2.39 6.57 -2.73
CA SER A 392 3.03 5.57 -1.86
C SER A 392 4.54 5.75 -1.93
N GLY A 393 5.15 6.17 -0.82
CA GLY A 393 6.56 6.58 -0.80
C GLY A 393 6.81 7.74 -1.77
N SER A 394 7.72 7.55 -2.73
CA SER A 394 8.04 8.52 -3.77
C SER A 394 7.32 8.26 -5.11
N THR A 395 6.34 7.35 -5.12
CA THR A 395 5.63 6.95 -6.36
C THR A 395 4.21 7.49 -6.37
N ILE A 396 3.88 8.23 -7.43
CA ILE A 396 2.50 8.62 -7.75
C ILE A 396 1.93 7.57 -8.70
N THR A 397 0.83 6.93 -8.29
CA THR A 397 0.16 5.89 -9.09
C THR A 397 -1.19 6.39 -9.58
N LEU A 398 -1.40 6.30 -10.90
CA LEU A 398 -2.72 6.58 -11.49
C LEU A 398 -3.69 5.50 -11.05
N GLN A 399 -4.73 5.89 -10.35
CA GLN A 399 -5.78 4.97 -9.93
C GLN A 399 -6.99 5.00 -10.88
N LYS A 400 -7.31 6.18 -11.41
CA LYS A 400 -8.39 6.33 -12.39
C LYS A 400 -8.21 7.54 -13.29
N SER A 401 -8.70 7.41 -14.51
CA SER A 401 -8.86 8.51 -15.45
C SER A 401 -10.28 8.53 -15.99
N TYR A 402 -10.80 9.73 -16.19
CA TYR A 402 -12.03 10.06 -16.89
C TYR A 402 -11.71 11.07 -17.98
N LEU A 403 -12.32 10.87 -19.14
CA LEU A 403 -12.28 11.77 -20.28
C LEU A 403 -13.72 11.91 -20.78
N SER A 404 -14.20 13.14 -20.87
CA SER A 404 -15.49 13.41 -21.51
C SER A 404 -15.42 12.99 -22.98
N SER A 405 -16.38 12.19 -23.45
CA SER A 405 -16.31 11.56 -24.78
C SER A 405 -17.28 12.13 -25.81
N THR A 406 -18.14 13.07 -25.42
CA THR A 406 -19.29 13.47 -26.27
C THR A 406 -19.44 14.96 -26.50
N LEU A 407 -18.90 15.83 -25.64
CA LEU A 407 -19.07 17.28 -25.74
C LEU A 407 -17.82 18.04 -25.34
N ASN A 408 -17.58 19.19 -25.99
CA ASN A 408 -16.61 20.20 -25.57
C ASN A 408 -16.91 20.60 -24.11
N SER A 409 -16.02 20.27 -23.17
CA SER A 409 -16.30 20.34 -21.74
C SER A 409 -15.06 20.66 -20.89
N PRO A 410 -14.36 21.78 -21.14
CA PRO A 410 -13.15 22.11 -20.39
C PRO A 410 -13.47 22.37 -18.91
N ILE A 411 -12.67 21.77 -18.03
CA ILE A 411 -12.75 21.98 -16.58
C ILE A 411 -11.78 23.09 -16.20
N SER A 412 -12.28 24.10 -15.48
CA SER A 412 -11.54 25.32 -15.11
C SER A 412 -11.37 25.50 -13.60
N ALA A 413 -12.01 24.67 -12.78
CA ALA A 413 -11.86 24.67 -11.34
C ALA A 413 -12.23 23.31 -10.76
N ILE A 414 -11.61 22.94 -9.64
CA ILE A 414 -11.94 21.73 -8.89
C ILE A 414 -11.76 21.98 -7.40
N THR A 415 -12.63 21.37 -6.59
CA THR A 415 -12.44 21.23 -5.16
C THR A 415 -12.88 19.84 -4.73
N VAL A 416 -12.41 19.39 -3.57
CA VAL A 416 -12.80 18.12 -2.97
C VAL A 416 -13.21 18.38 -1.54
N GLY A 417 -14.32 17.76 -1.12
CA GLY A 417 -14.70 17.76 0.28
C GLY A 417 -16.06 17.14 0.55
N ASP A 418 -16.36 16.97 1.83
CA ASP A 418 -17.57 16.30 2.28
C ASP A 418 -18.79 17.23 2.21
N LEU A 419 -19.37 17.33 1.01
CA LEU A 419 -20.55 18.16 0.75
C LEU A 419 -21.77 17.69 1.55
N GLY A 420 -21.88 16.38 1.80
CA GLY A 420 -23.00 15.78 2.56
C GLY A 420 -22.83 15.75 4.07
N ARG A 421 -21.61 16.03 4.59
CA ARG A 421 -21.23 15.81 6.00
C ARG A 421 -21.44 14.35 6.45
N VAL A 422 -21.15 13.40 5.58
CA VAL A 422 -21.33 11.95 5.81
C VAL A 422 -20.00 11.19 5.93
N GLY A 423 -18.88 11.90 5.97
CA GLY A 423 -17.52 11.37 6.08
C GLY A 423 -16.85 11.08 4.72
N LYS A 424 -17.64 10.91 3.66
CA LYS A 424 -17.15 10.70 2.29
C LYS A 424 -16.96 12.04 1.58
N GLN A 425 -15.81 12.25 0.95
CA GLN A 425 -15.58 13.48 0.18
C GLN A 425 -16.03 13.31 -1.27
N ASP A 426 -16.69 14.35 -1.78
CA ASP A 426 -17.15 14.42 -3.16
C ASP A 426 -16.15 15.23 -3.99
N ILE A 427 -16.01 14.91 -5.28
CA ILE A 427 -15.29 15.75 -6.25
C ILE A 427 -16.28 16.75 -6.81
N ILE A 428 -15.97 18.05 -6.72
CA ILE A 428 -16.78 19.12 -7.31
C ILE A 428 -15.95 19.84 -8.37
N ASP A 429 -16.38 19.77 -9.62
CA ASP A 429 -15.74 20.45 -10.75
C ASP A 429 -16.61 21.58 -11.32
N GLY A 430 -15.92 22.63 -11.76
CA GLY A 430 -16.50 23.78 -12.45
C GLY A 430 -15.82 23.99 -13.79
N GLY A 431 -16.58 24.35 -14.82
CA GLY A 431 -16.03 24.64 -16.13
C GLY A 431 -17.10 25.05 -17.13
N GLN A 432 -16.99 24.51 -18.33
CA GLN A 432 -17.94 24.76 -19.41
C GLN A 432 -18.43 23.43 -20.00
N SER A 433 -19.63 23.41 -20.58
CA SER A 433 -20.15 22.36 -21.45
C SER A 433 -20.81 22.98 -22.67
N SER A 434 -20.23 22.78 -23.85
CA SER A 434 -20.68 23.34 -25.13
C SER A 434 -21.02 24.83 -25.07
N GLY A 435 -20.18 25.58 -24.37
CA GLY A 435 -20.34 27.02 -24.24
C GLY A 435 -21.23 27.53 -23.10
N LYS A 436 -21.81 26.62 -22.31
CA LYS A 436 -22.59 26.91 -21.10
C LYS A 436 -21.73 26.68 -19.86
N GLY A 437 -21.86 27.51 -18.83
CA GLY A 437 -21.19 27.25 -17.55
C GLY A 437 -21.69 25.92 -16.97
N LEU A 438 -20.81 25.18 -16.30
CA LEU A 438 -21.09 23.85 -15.80
C LEU A 438 -20.55 23.72 -14.37
N VAL A 439 -21.36 23.15 -13.49
CA VAL A 439 -20.92 22.66 -12.18
C VAL A 439 -21.39 21.23 -12.03
N GLU A 440 -20.47 20.33 -11.68
CA GLU A 440 -20.76 18.91 -11.48
C GLU A 440 -20.24 18.45 -10.12
N VAL A 441 -21.01 17.57 -9.48
CA VAL A 441 -20.56 16.76 -8.36
C VAL A 441 -20.43 15.33 -8.83
N ARG A 442 -19.27 14.75 -8.58
CA ARG A 442 -18.94 13.38 -8.89
C ARG A 442 -18.69 12.62 -7.61
N ASP A 443 -19.53 11.61 -7.39
CA ASP A 443 -19.28 10.63 -6.37
C ASP A 443 -18.27 9.63 -6.92
N VAL A 444 -17.22 9.39 -6.13
CA VAL A 444 -16.40 8.21 -6.33
C VAL A 444 -17.09 7.03 -5.64
N ALA A 445 -17.63 6.09 -6.41
CA ALA A 445 -18.34 4.94 -5.86
C ALA A 445 -17.55 3.65 -6.09
N PHE A 446 -17.41 2.84 -5.04
CA PHE A 446 -16.87 1.49 -5.13
C PHE A 446 -17.86 0.50 -4.53
N ALA A 447 -18.03 -0.65 -5.18
CA ALA A 447 -18.59 -1.81 -4.50
C ALA A 447 -17.48 -2.48 -3.67
N ASN A 448 -17.73 -2.71 -2.38
CA ASN A 448 -16.81 -3.49 -1.57
C ASN A 448 -16.77 -4.94 -2.04
N SER A 449 -15.62 -5.59 -1.91
CA SER A 449 -15.43 -7.00 -2.26
C SER A 449 -14.85 -7.80 -1.11
N ALA A 450 -15.15 -9.09 -1.09
CA ALA A 450 -14.69 -10.05 -0.11
C ALA A 450 -14.01 -11.23 -0.80
N VAL A 451 -12.83 -11.60 -0.32
CA VAL A 451 -12.12 -12.81 -0.73
C VAL A 451 -12.09 -13.81 0.42
N SER A 452 -12.58 -15.02 0.17
CA SER A 452 -12.43 -16.16 1.09
C SER A 452 -11.17 -16.95 0.73
N LEU A 453 -10.55 -17.56 1.73
CA LEU A 453 -9.35 -18.38 1.56
C LEU A 453 -9.41 -19.58 2.51
N THR A 454 -9.27 -20.78 1.96
CA THR A 454 -9.27 -22.05 2.69
C THR A 454 -8.07 -22.89 2.25
N LEU A 455 -7.43 -23.55 3.22
CA LEU A 455 -6.30 -24.45 3.02
C LEU A 455 -6.69 -25.88 3.42
N ALA A 456 -6.35 -26.87 2.59
CA ALA A 456 -6.59 -28.27 2.90
C ALA A 456 -5.41 -29.17 2.44
N PRO A 457 -5.01 -30.17 3.24
CA PRO A 457 -5.47 -30.46 4.60
C PRO A 457 -4.92 -29.46 5.65
N SER A 458 -5.51 -29.43 6.85
CA SER A 458 -5.07 -28.53 7.94
C SER A 458 -3.77 -28.97 8.62
N LEU A 459 -3.41 -30.25 8.47
CA LEU A 459 -2.13 -30.84 8.89
C LEU A 459 -1.49 -31.49 7.68
N VAL A 460 -0.34 -30.96 7.28
CA VAL A 460 0.40 -31.40 6.09
C VAL A 460 1.74 -31.91 6.56
N ILE A 461 2.30 -32.94 5.94
CA ILE A 461 3.69 -33.35 6.19
C ILE A 461 4.56 -33.00 4.99
N SER A 462 5.86 -32.85 5.21
CA SER A 462 6.81 -32.48 4.15
C SER A 462 6.69 -33.42 2.95
N GLY A 463 6.64 -32.83 1.74
CA GLY A 463 6.41 -33.55 0.49
C GLY A 463 4.95 -33.66 0.06
N GLN A 464 3.97 -33.32 0.91
CA GLN A 464 2.56 -33.22 0.53
C GLN A 464 2.18 -31.82 0.05
N SER A 465 1.22 -31.76 -0.87
CA SER A 465 0.68 -30.50 -1.39
C SER A 465 -0.47 -29.98 -0.54
N ILE A 466 -0.52 -28.66 -0.39
CA ILE A 466 -1.63 -27.89 0.15
C ILE A 466 -2.53 -27.46 -1.01
N SER A 467 -3.81 -27.81 -0.94
CA SER A 467 -4.84 -27.22 -1.79
C SER A 467 -5.24 -25.86 -1.22
N ILE A 468 -5.18 -24.84 -2.07
CA ILE A 468 -5.54 -23.46 -1.78
C ILE A 468 -6.81 -23.17 -2.56
N THR A 469 -7.91 -22.89 -1.89
CA THR A 469 -9.19 -22.57 -2.54
C THR A 469 -9.79 -21.31 -1.97
N GLY A 470 -10.60 -20.62 -2.76
CA GLY A 470 -11.29 -19.43 -2.33
C GLY A 470 -12.34 -18.95 -3.32
N MET A 471 -13.06 -17.92 -2.92
CA MET A 471 -14.11 -17.29 -3.70
C MET A 471 -14.03 -15.77 -3.53
N LEU A 472 -14.21 -15.05 -4.63
CA LEU A 472 -14.24 -13.60 -4.71
C LEU A 472 -15.67 -13.14 -5.02
N THR A 473 -16.21 -12.29 -4.16
CA THR A 473 -17.60 -11.82 -4.22
C THR A 473 -17.70 -10.34 -3.88
N ASN A 474 -18.78 -9.69 -4.30
CA ASN A 474 -19.20 -8.40 -3.77
C ASN A 474 -19.59 -8.58 -2.29
N ALA A 475 -19.08 -7.73 -1.41
CA ALA A 475 -19.28 -7.85 0.04
C ALA A 475 -20.74 -7.62 0.46
N THR A 476 -21.46 -6.76 -0.25
CA THR A 476 -22.83 -6.34 0.12
C THR A 476 -23.88 -7.38 -0.27
N ASP A 477 -23.81 -7.91 -1.48
CA ASP A 477 -24.85 -8.77 -2.07
C ASP A 477 -24.36 -10.19 -2.39
N GLN A 478 -23.09 -10.49 -2.10
CA GLN A 478 -22.43 -11.77 -2.35
C GLN A 478 -22.42 -12.21 -3.81
N THR A 479 -22.69 -11.31 -4.75
CA THR A 479 -22.60 -11.62 -6.18
C THR A 479 -21.16 -11.95 -6.56
N THR A 480 -20.97 -12.98 -7.38
CA THR A 480 -19.65 -13.54 -7.69
C THR A 480 -18.88 -12.68 -8.68
N ILE A 481 -17.57 -12.52 -8.47
CA ILE A 481 -16.71 -11.72 -9.35
C ILE A 481 -15.84 -12.68 -10.18
N SER A 482 -16.19 -12.85 -11.45
CA SER A 482 -15.53 -13.76 -12.39
C SER A 482 -14.40 -13.09 -13.17
N SER A 483 -13.48 -13.89 -13.71
CA SER A 483 -12.35 -13.43 -14.55
C SER A 483 -11.43 -12.42 -13.87
N ALA A 484 -11.42 -12.41 -12.53
CA ALA A 484 -10.58 -11.55 -11.72
C ALA A 484 -9.26 -12.23 -11.38
N GLN A 485 -8.15 -11.51 -11.52
CA GLN A 485 -6.82 -12.01 -11.22
C GLN A 485 -6.49 -11.87 -9.72
N VAL A 486 -6.42 -12.99 -9.01
CA VAL A 486 -6.05 -13.07 -7.59
C VAL A 486 -4.59 -13.47 -7.45
N LEU A 487 -3.80 -12.67 -6.74
CA LEU A 487 -2.42 -12.98 -6.38
C LEU A 487 -2.40 -13.84 -5.11
N LEU A 488 -1.72 -14.99 -5.18
CA LEU A 488 -1.47 -15.86 -4.04
C LEU A 488 0.00 -15.74 -3.63
N GLU A 489 0.22 -15.52 -2.34
CA GLU A 489 1.55 -15.36 -1.77
C GLU A 489 1.68 -16.13 -0.45
N TYR A 490 2.91 -16.42 -0.03
CA TYR A 490 3.19 -17.09 1.24
C TYR A 490 4.31 -16.44 2.03
N SER A 491 4.26 -16.53 3.36
CA SER A 491 5.37 -16.21 4.25
C SER A 491 5.66 -17.36 5.22
N THR A 492 6.92 -17.44 5.67
CA THR A 492 7.34 -18.37 6.73
C THR A 492 7.26 -17.65 8.08
N GLY A 493 6.46 -18.18 9.01
CA GLY A 493 6.17 -17.55 10.30
C GLY A 493 5.32 -16.27 10.20
N PRO A 494 5.19 -15.47 11.28
CA PRO A 494 4.39 -14.24 11.31
C PRO A 494 5.06 -13.06 10.58
N SER A 495 6.00 -13.32 9.65
CA SER A 495 6.70 -12.27 8.93
C SER A 495 5.82 -11.64 7.84
N SER A 496 6.04 -10.35 7.56
CA SER A 496 5.40 -9.58 6.49
C SER A 496 6.07 -9.75 5.12
N ASN A 497 7.11 -10.58 5.03
CA ASN A 497 7.86 -10.82 3.79
C ASN A 497 7.22 -11.98 3.02
N TYR A 498 6.27 -11.63 2.16
CA TYR A 498 5.57 -12.57 1.30
C TYR A 498 6.38 -12.88 0.03
N GLN A 499 6.33 -14.14 -0.40
CA GLN A 499 6.84 -14.61 -1.68
C GLN A 499 5.67 -15.04 -2.56
N ILE A 500 5.75 -14.74 -3.86
CA ILE A 500 4.69 -15.09 -4.81
C ILE A 500 4.61 -16.62 -4.94
N LEU A 501 3.41 -17.17 -4.74
CA LEU A 501 3.09 -18.57 -5.04
C LEU A 501 2.61 -18.71 -6.48
N ALA A 502 1.57 -17.94 -6.82
CA ALA A 502 0.86 -18.06 -8.07
C ALA A 502 -0.03 -16.85 -8.31
N THR A 503 -0.43 -16.67 -9.56
CA THR A 503 -1.50 -15.77 -9.96
C THR A 503 -2.60 -16.60 -10.58
N VAL A 504 -3.81 -16.54 -10.01
CA VAL A 504 -4.97 -17.34 -10.43
C VAL A 504 -6.10 -16.44 -10.91
N ILE A 505 -6.97 -16.98 -11.76
CA ILE A 505 -8.13 -16.24 -12.30
C ILE A 505 -9.40 -16.88 -11.75
N THR A 506 -10.36 -16.06 -11.30
CA THR A 506 -11.65 -16.56 -10.83
C THR A 506 -12.51 -17.10 -11.97
N ASP A 507 -13.21 -18.20 -11.72
CA ASP A 507 -14.18 -18.78 -12.67
C ASP A 507 -15.50 -17.97 -12.72
N SER A 508 -16.47 -18.43 -13.52
CA SER A 508 -17.79 -17.80 -13.63
C SER A 508 -18.62 -17.79 -12.34
N GLN A 509 -18.16 -18.48 -11.29
CA GLN A 509 -18.76 -18.50 -9.95
C GLN A 509 -17.85 -17.80 -8.93
N GLY A 510 -16.88 -17.01 -9.39
CA GLY A 510 -15.95 -16.27 -8.54
C GLY A 510 -14.94 -17.14 -7.80
N ARG A 511 -14.85 -18.44 -8.10
CA ARG A 511 -13.97 -19.37 -7.37
C ARG A 511 -12.57 -19.36 -7.98
N PHE A 512 -11.57 -19.50 -7.13
CA PHE A 512 -10.20 -19.74 -7.56
C PHE A 512 -9.60 -20.91 -6.76
N ALA A 513 -8.64 -21.58 -7.38
CA ALA A 513 -7.94 -22.69 -6.76
C ALA A 513 -6.49 -22.76 -7.23
N SER A 514 -5.60 -23.23 -6.37
CA SER A 514 -4.21 -23.57 -6.66
C SER A 514 -3.77 -24.73 -5.77
N SER A 515 -2.63 -25.32 -6.10
CA SER A 515 -1.97 -26.33 -5.26
C SER A 515 -0.50 -25.96 -5.10
N TRP A 516 0.01 -26.07 -3.88
CA TRP A 516 1.38 -25.74 -3.58
C TRP A 516 2.02 -26.76 -2.65
N THR A 517 3.24 -27.20 -2.95
CA THR A 517 4.02 -28.10 -2.09
C THR A 517 5.09 -27.29 -1.36
N PRO A 518 4.98 -27.13 -0.03
CA PRO A 518 5.98 -26.42 0.77
C PRO A 518 7.36 -27.09 0.67
N SER A 519 8.41 -26.29 0.63
CA SER A 519 9.80 -26.77 0.49
C SER A 519 10.32 -27.52 1.72
N GLY A 520 9.66 -27.39 2.88
CA GLY A 520 10.03 -28.09 4.10
C GLY A 520 9.00 -27.95 5.22
N PRO A 521 9.27 -28.55 6.38
CA PRO A 521 8.48 -28.36 7.58
C PRO A 521 8.53 -26.91 8.08
N GLY A 522 7.43 -26.40 8.63
CA GLY A 522 7.34 -25.04 9.15
C GLY A 522 5.91 -24.53 9.26
N SER A 523 5.76 -23.31 9.78
CA SER A 523 4.50 -22.59 9.78
C SER A 523 4.44 -21.66 8.57
N TYR A 524 3.40 -21.78 7.78
CA TYR A 524 3.19 -20.99 6.58
C TYR A 524 1.90 -20.19 6.67
N THR A 525 1.97 -18.92 6.29
CA THR A 525 0.79 -18.05 6.13
C THR A 525 0.61 -17.76 4.66
N ILE A 526 -0.52 -18.14 4.10
CA ILE A 526 -0.93 -17.84 2.73
C ILE A 526 -1.80 -16.58 2.72
N ARG A 527 -1.56 -15.70 1.77
CA ARG A 527 -2.40 -14.53 1.49
C ARG A 527 -2.96 -14.62 0.09
N ALA A 528 -4.25 -14.35 -0.05
CA ALA A 528 -4.91 -14.11 -1.32
C ALA A 528 -5.26 -12.62 -1.42
N THR A 529 -4.83 -11.97 -2.49
CA THR A 529 -5.06 -10.54 -2.73
C THR A 529 -5.69 -10.35 -4.09
N TRP A 530 -6.83 -9.65 -4.13
CA TRP A 530 -7.38 -9.12 -5.36
C TRP A 530 -7.25 -7.59 -5.34
N ASN A 531 -6.71 -7.03 -6.41
CA ASN A 531 -6.47 -5.58 -6.50
C ASN A 531 -7.71 -4.79 -6.91
N GLY A 532 -8.90 -5.39 -7.01
CA GLY A 532 -10.11 -4.71 -7.49
C GLY A 532 -10.26 -4.74 -9.02
N ASP A 533 -11.40 -4.20 -9.50
CA ASP A 533 -11.69 -3.88 -10.90
C ASP A 533 -12.41 -2.54 -10.98
N GLU A 534 -12.58 -1.93 -12.16
CA GLU A 534 -13.18 -0.60 -12.42
C GLU A 534 -14.44 -0.22 -11.63
N THR A 535 -15.06 -1.16 -10.92
CA THR A 535 -16.32 -1.08 -10.23
C THR A 535 -16.26 -1.41 -8.74
N ARG A 536 -15.14 -1.97 -8.26
CA ARG A 536 -15.03 -2.64 -6.96
C ARG A 536 -13.66 -2.47 -6.30
N MET A 537 -13.66 -2.33 -4.97
CA MET A 537 -12.44 -2.25 -4.15
C MET A 537 -11.64 -3.56 -4.20
N GLY A 538 -10.31 -3.42 -4.08
CA GLY A 538 -9.44 -4.54 -3.76
C GLY A 538 -9.73 -5.14 -2.38
N THR A 539 -9.33 -6.38 -2.17
CA THR A 539 -9.56 -7.11 -0.92
C THR A 539 -8.47 -8.17 -0.72
N SER A 540 -8.19 -8.52 0.53
CA SER A 540 -7.25 -9.60 0.84
C SER A 540 -7.70 -10.41 2.05
N ASN A 541 -7.24 -11.66 2.10
CA ASN A 541 -7.48 -12.54 3.24
C ASN A 541 -6.30 -13.49 3.44
N THR A 542 -6.11 -13.98 4.66
CA THR A 542 -5.00 -14.87 5.02
C THR A 542 -5.48 -16.15 5.69
N ALA A 543 -4.73 -17.24 5.49
CA ALA A 543 -4.95 -18.51 6.15
C ALA A 543 -3.60 -19.17 6.45
N SER A 544 -3.49 -19.91 7.55
CA SER A 544 -2.23 -20.53 7.96
C SER A 544 -2.32 -22.06 7.93
N SER A 545 -1.20 -22.70 7.65
CA SER A 545 -1.04 -24.15 7.72
C SER A 545 0.31 -24.52 8.32
N ALA A 546 0.32 -25.60 9.12
CA ALA A 546 1.52 -26.16 9.72
C ALA A 546 1.96 -27.42 8.97
N VAL A 547 3.22 -27.43 8.54
CA VAL A 547 3.83 -28.54 7.83
C VAL A 547 4.75 -29.29 8.79
N GLY A 548 4.39 -30.52 9.12
CA GLY A 548 5.18 -31.43 9.94
C GLY A 548 6.30 -32.12 9.15
N LYS A 549 7.21 -32.78 9.88
CA LYS A 549 8.20 -33.67 9.26
C LYS A 549 7.54 -34.95 8.75
N ALA A 550 8.06 -35.50 7.65
CA ALA A 550 7.61 -36.79 7.13
C ALA A 550 8.08 -37.94 8.05
N PRO A 551 7.26 -38.99 8.27
CA PRO A 551 7.66 -40.12 9.10
C PRO A 551 8.82 -40.91 8.49
N SER A 552 9.53 -41.67 9.31
CA SER A 552 10.61 -42.56 8.87
C SER A 552 10.53 -43.92 9.54
N VAL A 553 11.16 -44.92 8.95
CA VAL A 553 11.16 -46.31 9.42
C VAL A 553 12.57 -46.88 9.33
N ILE A 554 12.98 -47.65 10.35
CA ILE A 554 14.16 -48.50 10.30
C ILE A 554 13.73 -49.96 10.35
N LEU A 555 14.16 -50.74 9.37
CA LEU A 555 14.01 -52.20 9.33
C LEU A 555 15.34 -52.84 9.73
N LEU A 556 15.28 -53.87 10.57
CA LEU A 556 16.46 -54.63 11.03
C LEU A 556 16.31 -56.10 10.68
N SER A 557 17.44 -56.73 10.40
CA SER A 557 17.59 -58.17 10.22
C SER A 557 18.92 -58.62 10.82
N SER A 558 19.00 -59.90 11.20
CA SER A 558 20.23 -60.52 11.67
C SER A 558 20.52 -61.78 10.87
N SER A 559 21.80 -62.13 10.74
CA SER A 559 22.25 -63.36 10.11
C SER A 559 21.73 -64.62 10.80
N THR A 560 21.44 -64.55 12.10
CA THR A 560 20.81 -65.63 12.87
C THR A 560 19.96 -65.07 14.03
N PHE A 561 18.91 -65.80 14.39
CA PHE A 561 18.10 -65.55 15.59
C PHE A 561 18.45 -66.48 16.75
N ASN A 562 19.33 -67.47 16.50
CA ASN A 562 19.81 -68.44 17.49
C ASN A 562 21.33 -68.51 17.38
N ALA A 563 22.03 -68.07 18.43
CA ALA A 563 23.48 -68.01 18.49
C ALA A 563 24.00 -68.69 19.77
N LYS A 564 25.31 -68.88 19.88
CA LYS A 564 25.99 -69.34 21.10
C LYS A 564 26.69 -68.17 21.78
N PRO A 565 26.87 -68.22 23.11
CA PRO A 565 27.74 -67.26 23.79
C PRO A 565 29.14 -67.24 23.16
N GLY A 566 29.58 -66.06 22.71
CA GLY A 566 30.83 -65.86 21.98
C GLY A 566 30.69 -65.81 20.46
N ASP A 567 29.52 -66.13 19.89
CA ASP A 567 29.26 -65.99 18.46
C ASP A 567 29.18 -64.51 18.06
N THR A 568 29.68 -64.19 16.87
CA THR A 568 29.49 -62.88 16.25
C THR A 568 28.32 -62.93 15.29
N ILE A 569 27.29 -62.12 15.55
CA ILE A 569 26.16 -61.95 14.64
C ILE A 569 26.42 -60.77 13.69
N SER A 570 25.92 -60.90 12.46
CA SER A 570 25.90 -59.79 11.50
C SER A 570 24.49 -59.20 11.47
N LEU A 571 24.39 -57.90 11.67
CA LEU A 571 23.16 -57.14 11.48
C LEU A 571 23.18 -56.41 10.15
N SER A 572 22.02 -56.37 9.52
CA SER A 572 21.74 -55.51 8.39
C SER A 572 20.44 -54.75 8.63
N GLY A 573 20.35 -53.54 8.07
CA GLY A 573 19.15 -52.73 8.20
C GLY A 573 19.00 -51.71 7.09
N TYR A 574 17.80 -51.15 7.00
CA TYR A 574 17.44 -50.14 6.01
C TYR A 574 16.70 -48.99 6.70
N LEU A 575 17.13 -47.75 6.44
CA LEU A 575 16.39 -46.53 6.75
C LEU A 575 15.53 -46.12 5.54
N TYR A 576 14.24 -45.87 5.78
CA TYR A 576 13.32 -45.36 4.77
C TYR A 576 12.62 -44.08 5.26
N PRO A 577 12.58 -42.98 4.47
CA PRO A 577 13.25 -42.81 3.17
C PRO A 577 14.78 -42.90 3.24
N ALA A 578 15.42 -43.34 2.15
CA ALA A 578 16.87 -43.48 2.10
C ALA A 578 17.56 -42.11 2.27
N ALA A 579 18.43 -42.00 3.26
CA ALA A 579 19.21 -40.80 3.52
C ALA A 579 20.57 -41.19 4.14
N PRO A 580 21.67 -40.51 3.78
CA PRO A 580 22.94 -40.61 4.51
C PRO A 580 22.75 -40.14 5.96
N ALA A 581 22.86 -41.06 6.91
CA ALA A 581 22.49 -40.84 8.30
C ALA A 581 23.37 -41.69 9.23
N ASN A 582 23.64 -41.16 10.42
CA ASN A 582 24.21 -41.95 11.51
C ASN A 582 23.06 -42.67 12.22
N ILE A 583 23.11 -44.01 12.25
CA ILE A 583 22.18 -44.88 12.96
C ILE A 583 22.84 -45.35 14.24
N SER A 584 22.18 -45.16 15.37
CA SER A 584 22.61 -45.70 16.66
C SER A 584 21.97 -47.06 16.89
N ILE A 585 22.77 -48.13 16.93
CA ILE A 585 22.32 -49.50 17.21
C ILE A 585 22.62 -49.81 18.67
N THR A 586 21.60 -50.18 19.43
CA THR A 586 21.74 -50.55 20.84
C THR A 586 21.52 -52.05 21.01
N TYR A 587 22.56 -52.73 21.49
CA TYR A 587 22.54 -54.14 21.89
C TYR A 587 22.32 -54.22 23.40
N THR A 588 21.24 -54.83 23.83
CA THR A 588 20.92 -55.02 25.25
C THR A 588 21.04 -56.49 25.60
N SER A 589 21.97 -56.80 26.51
CA SER A 589 22.21 -58.14 27.00
C SER A 589 21.03 -58.68 27.82
N PRO A 590 20.96 -59.99 28.06
CA PRO A 590 19.92 -60.60 28.91
C PRO A 590 19.94 -60.06 30.35
N SER A 591 21.08 -59.57 30.83
CA SER A 591 21.22 -58.93 32.16
C SER A 591 20.75 -57.46 32.18
N GLY A 592 20.38 -56.90 31.03
CA GLY A 592 19.92 -55.51 30.89
C GLY A 592 21.02 -54.50 30.59
N THR A 593 22.27 -54.92 30.38
CA THR A 593 23.37 -54.02 30.02
C THR A 593 23.28 -53.65 28.55
N SER A 594 23.28 -52.35 28.23
CA SER A 594 23.20 -51.86 26.86
C SER A 594 24.54 -51.32 26.35
N THR A 595 24.91 -51.70 25.12
CA THR A 595 26.05 -51.15 24.37
C THR A 595 25.53 -50.52 23.08
N ALA A 596 25.98 -49.30 22.77
CA ALA A 596 25.56 -48.58 21.56
C ALA A 596 26.69 -48.47 20.54
N HIS A 597 26.41 -48.84 19.30
CA HIS A 597 27.26 -48.62 18.13
C HIS A 597 26.66 -47.54 17.24
N THR A 598 27.51 -46.85 16.47
CA THR A 598 27.05 -45.89 15.45
C THR A 598 27.55 -46.33 14.09
N VAL A 599 26.64 -46.53 13.15
CA VAL A 599 26.94 -46.87 11.76
C VAL A 599 26.37 -45.83 10.81
N LYS A 600 26.93 -45.73 9.61
CA LYS A 600 26.42 -44.86 8.55
C LYS A 600 25.63 -45.66 7.54
N THR A 601 24.48 -45.12 7.15
CA THR A 601 23.77 -45.62 5.97
C THR A 601 24.51 -45.22 4.69
N ASP A 602 24.37 -46.05 3.66
CA ASP A 602 24.72 -45.69 2.29
C ASP A 602 23.59 -44.88 1.61
N ASN A 603 23.77 -44.57 0.32
CA ASN A 603 22.80 -43.80 -0.47
C ASN A 603 21.46 -44.52 -0.69
N THR A 604 21.39 -45.83 -0.42
CA THR A 604 20.15 -46.63 -0.46
C THR A 604 19.49 -46.75 0.91
N GLY A 605 20.07 -46.12 1.94
CA GLY A 605 19.61 -46.23 3.33
C GLY A 605 20.08 -47.50 4.01
N TYR A 606 20.89 -48.34 3.36
CA TYR A 606 21.36 -49.62 3.89
C TYR A 606 22.51 -49.41 4.87
N PHE A 607 22.53 -50.19 5.94
CA PHE A 607 23.62 -50.22 6.91
C PHE A 607 23.85 -51.63 7.44
N THR A 608 25.06 -51.89 7.92
CA THR A 608 25.44 -53.16 8.55
C THR A 608 26.26 -52.93 9.80
N ASP A 609 26.18 -53.86 10.73
CA ASP A 609 27.04 -53.91 11.93
C ASP A 609 27.34 -55.36 12.30
N VAL A 610 28.35 -55.57 13.13
CA VAL A 610 28.65 -56.89 13.71
C VAL A 610 28.81 -56.77 15.22
N TYR A 611 28.30 -57.76 15.95
CA TYR A 611 28.37 -57.76 17.41
C TYR A 611 28.55 -59.17 17.97
N THR A 612 29.41 -59.32 18.97
CA THR A 612 29.63 -60.59 19.65
C THR A 612 28.68 -60.72 20.83
N VAL A 613 27.83 -61.74 20.82
CA VAL A 613 26.85 -61.99 21.90
C VAL A 613 27.47 -62.93 22.94
N ASP A 614 27.92 -62.38 24.07
CA ASP A 614 28.82 -63.04 25.01
C ASP A 614 28.15 -63.81 26.16
N SER A 615 26.84 -63.68 26.32
CA SER A 615 26.08 -64.23 27.43
C SER A 615 24.84 -64.96 26.93
N ALA A 616 24.44 -66.03 27.62
CA ALA A 616 23.26 -66.82 27.30
C ALA A 616 21.96 -66.09 27.71
N GLY A 617 20.93 -66.13 26.85
CA GLY A 617 19.62 -65.54 27.06
C GLY A 617 19.10 -64.73 25.87
N ALA A 618 18.05 -63.93 26.11
CA ALA A 618 17.42 -63.11 25.08
C ALA A 618 18.11 -61.75 24.94
N TRP A 619 18.80 -61.52 23.82
CA TRP A 619 19.35 -60.22 23.45
C TRP A 619 18.29 -59.38 22.72
N LYS A 620 18.19 -58.10 23.08
CA LYS A 620 17.30 -57.12 22.42
C LYS A 620 18.13 -56.09 21.65
N ILE A 621 17.82 -55.93 20.37
CA ILE A 621 18.58 -55.06 19.47
C ILE A 621 17.62 -54.05 18.85
N ALA A 622 17.93 -52.77 18.99
CA ALA A 622 17.15 -51.68 18.41
C ALA A 622 18.06 -50.69 17.69
N ALA A 623 17.57 -50.07 16.63
CA ALA A 623 18.27 -49.03 15.91
C ALA A 623 17.46 -47.73 15.96
N ALA A 624 18.13 -46.61 16.15
CA ALA A 624 17.51 -45.29 16.25
C ALA A 624 18.19 -44.28 15.32
N TRP A 625 17.37 -43.40 14.75
CA TRP A 625 17.78 -42.23 14.00
C TRP A 625 17.08 -41.00 14.54
N SER A 626 17.80 -39.90 14.73
CA SER A 626 17.26 -38.63 15.23
C SER A 626 16.41 -37.87 14.22
N GLY A 627 16.40 -38.29 12.95
CA GLY A 627 15.74 -37.58 11.84
C GLY A 627 16.65 -36.53 11.21
N ASN A 628 16.09 -35.73 10.30
CA ASN A 628 16.77 -34.61 9.66
C ASN A 628 15.86 -33.38 9.54
N SER A 629 16.21 -32.41 8.68
CA SER A 629 15.40 -31.21 8.45
C SER A 629 14.03 -31.49 7.84
N ILE A 630 13.84 -32.65 7.20
CA ILE A 630 12.63 -33.02 6.44
C ILE A 630 11.85 -34.16 7.12
N ASN A 631 12.55 -35.16 7.64
CA ASN A 631 11.99 -36.38 8.19
C ASN A 631 12.13 -36.45 9.71
N SER A 632 11.14 -37.01 10.39
CA SER A 632 11.13 -37.20 11.84
C SER A 632 12.07 -38.33 12.25
N GLY A 633 12.60 -38.26 13.48
CA GLY A 633 13.34 -39.37 14.06
C GLY A 633 12.49 -40.63 14.22
N VAL A 634 13.16 -41.77 14.30
CA VAL A 634 12.53 -43.09 14.45
C VAL A 634 13.40 -44.02 15.29
N THR A 635 12.76 -44.92 16.02
CA THR A 635 13.37 -46.10 16.63
C THR A 635 12.71 -47.35 16.05
N SER A 636 13.51 -48.33 15.66
CA SER A 636 13.00 -49.62 15.17
C SER A 636 12.29 -50.39 16.27
N ASN A 637 11.51 -51.39 15.88
CA ASN A 637 11.11 -52.44 16.81
C ASN A 637 12.36 -53.21 17.32
N ASN A 638 12.21 -53.87 18.47
CA ASN A 638 13.27 -54.74 19.01
C ASN A 638 13.39 -56.02 18.16
N LEU A 639 14.57 -56.23 17.60
CA LEU A 639 15.00 -57.52 17.05
C LEU A 639 15.54 -58.38 18.19
N ASN A 640 15.02 -59.60 18.34
CA ASN A 640 15.43 -60.51 19.43
C ASN A 640 16.34 -61.61 18.89
N VAL A 641 17.51 -61.80 19.50
CA VAL A 641 18.41 -62.93 19.22
C VAL A 641 18.53 -63.77 20.49
N GLN A 642 18.27 -65.07 20.38
CA GLN A 642 18.42 -66.00 21.50
C GLN A 642 19.82 -66.61 21.51
N THR A 643 20.48 -66.58 22.66
CA THR A 643 21.76 -67.26 22.85
C THR A 643 21.64 -68.43 23.81
N GLN A 644 22.02 -69.63 23.38
CA GLN A 644 22.01 -70.84 24.21
C GLN A 644 23.35 -71.58 24.14
N PRO A 645 23.88 -72.10 25.25
CA PRO A 645 25.08 -72.93 25.24
C PRO A 645 24.86 -74.24 24.45
N ASP A 646 25.93 -74.79 23.86
CA ASP A 646 25.87 -76.11 23.22
C ASP A 646 25.39 -77.19 24.21
N PRO A 647 24.38 -78.01 23.85
CA PRO A 647 23.93 -79.12 24.70
C PRO A 647 25.04 -80.15 25.00
N ILE A 648 26.11 -80.16 24.20
CA ILE A 648 27.15 -81.20 24.19
C ILE A 648 28.19 -80.99 25.32
N GLN A 649 28.24 -79.82 25.96
CA GLN A 649 29.13 -79.61 27.12
C GLN A 649 28.62 -80.30 28.40
N TYR A 650 27.33 -80.64 28.47
CA TYR A 650 26.78 -81.36 29.62
C TYR A 650 27.00 -82.88 29.56
N THR A 651 27.26 -83.47 28.39
CA THR A 651 27.41 -84.92 28.26
C THR A 651 28.80 -85.42 28.69
N LEU A 652 29.88 -84.68 28.40
CA LEU A 652 31.25 -85.06 28.79
C LEU A 652 31.47 -85.04 30.31
N ALA A 653 30.86 -84.09 31.03
CA ALA A 653 30.92 -84.02 32.49
C ALA A 653 30.17 -85.20 33.15
N THR A 654 29.04 -85.62 32.61
CA THR A 654 28.32 -86.83 33.06
C THR A 654 29.07 -88.13 32.72
N TYR A 655 29.73 -88.23 31.56
CA TYR A 655 30.54 -89.41 31.23
C TYR A 655 31.80 -89.52 32.11
N GLY A 656 32.44 -88.40 32.46
CA GLY A 656 33.55 -88.37 33.41
C GLY A 656 33.15 -88.82 34.82
N PHE A 657 31.97 -88.40 35.30
CA PHE A 657 31.44 -88.85 36.60
C PHE A 657 31.08 -90.34 36.61
N VAL A 658 30.49 -90.86 35.53
CA VAL A 658 30.13 -92.28 35.41
C VAL A 658 31.37 -93.18 35.28
N LEU A 659 32.40 -92.76 34.55
CA LEU A 659 33.67 -93.49 34.45
C LEU A 659 34.48 -93.45 35.76
N ALA A 660 34.47 -92.33 36.49
CA ALA A 660 35.10 -92.23 37.81
C ALA A 660 34.40 -93.12 38.86
N ALA A 661 33.06 -93.19 38.83
CA ALA A 661 32.29 -94.09 39.69
C ALA A 661 32.52 -95.58 39.37
N ALA A 662 32.63 -95.93 38.08
CA ALA A 662 32.94 -97.30 37.65
C ALA A 662 34.38 -97.73 38.03
N ALA A 663 35.37 -96.84 37.93
CA ALA A 663 36.75 -97.12 38.34
C ALA A 663 36.87 -97.33 39.87
N LEU A 664 36.11 -96.57 40.67
CA LEU A 664 36.01 -96.76 42.13
C LEU A 664 35.37 -98.10 42.52
N ALA A 665 34.38 -98.59 41.76
CA ALA A 665 33.74 -99.88 42.00
C ALA A 665 34.66 -101.08 41.67
N VAL A 666 35.45 -100.99 40.59
CA VAL A 666 36.42 -102.04 40.22
C VAL A 666 37.62 -102.07 41.19
N GLY A 667 38.07 -100.90 41.66
CA GLY A 667 39.12 -100.79 42.68
C GLY A 667 38.74 -101.39 44.04
N LEU A 668 37.49 -101.22 44.47
CA LEU A 668 36.98 -101.82 45.73
C LEU A 668 36.78 -103.35 45.62
N GLY A 669 36.42 -103.87 44.43
CA GLY A 669 36.25 -105.31 44.20
C GLY A 669 37.56 -106.10 44.19
N ALA A 670 38.64 -105.52 43.67
CA ALA A 670 39.97 -106.16 43.66
C ALA A 670 40.63 -106.17 45.05
N PHE A 671 40.30 -105.22 45.93
CA PHE A 671 40.84 -105.15 47.29
C PHE A 671 40.16 -106.12 48.27
N LEU A 672 38.92 -106.55 48.00
CA LEU A 672 38.16 -107.47 48.85
C LEU A 672 38.38 -108.96 48.55
N THR A 673 39.01 -109.30 47.41
CA THR A 673 39.24 -110.70 46.99
C THR A 673 40.59 -111.28 47.41
N LEU A 674 41.51 -110.48 47.98
CA LEU A 674 42.83 -110.94 48.42
C LEU A 674 42.94 -111.30 49.92
N ARG A 675 41.82 -111.40 50.66
CA ARG A 675 41.88 -111.65 52.11
C ARG A 675 40.81 -112.63 52.63
N LYS A 676 40.83 -113.90 52.16
CA LYS A 676 40.43 -115.07 52.98
C LYS A 676 40.84 -116.41 52.35
N ARG A 677 41.72 -117.13 53.05
CA ARG A 677 42.22 -118.49 52.79
C ARG A 677 41.27 -119.58 53.33
N GLY A 678 41.29 -120.75 52.67
CA GLY A 678 41.01 -122.11 53.20
C GLY A 678 39.52 -122.50 53.21
N GLU A 679 39.06 -123.69 52.80
CA GLU A 679 39.69 -125.00 52.55
C GLU A 679 38.64 -125.94 51.83
N PRO A 680 38.87 -127.26 51.54
CA PRO A 680 38.69 -127.85 50.19
C PRO A 680 37.56 -128.90 49.98
N HIS A 681 37.52 -129.46 48.74
CA HIS A 681 36.95 -130.77 48.28
C HIS A 681 35.43 -130.82 47.98
N VAL A 682 34.84 -131.41 46.92
CA VAL A 682 35.09 -132.51 45.95
C VAL A 682 34.26 -132.25 44.65
N PRO A 683 34.62 -132.76 43.44
CA PRO A 683 33.93 -132.44 42.18
C PRO A 683 32.97 -133.54 41.66
N ALA A 684 31.95 -133.18 40.87
CA ALA A 684 31.36 -134.05 39.85
C ALA A 684 30.46 -133.31 38.82
N THR A 685 30.88 -133.37 37.55
CA THR A 685 30.10 -133.71 36.33
C THR A 685 28.86 -132.89 35.91
N VAL A 686 29.03 -132.16 34.79
CA VAL A 686 28.46 -132.37 33.42
C VAL A 686 26.92 -132.46 33.23
N PRO A 687 26.38 -131.89 32.13
CA PRO A 687 25.05 -131.27 32.05
C PRO A 687 24.03 -132.06 31.20
N ALA A 688 22.77 -131.64 31.25
CA ALA A 688 21.74 -131.80 30.21
C ALA A 688 20.56 -130.89 30.62
N LYS A 689 19.83 -130.20 29.75
CA LYS A 689 19.52 -130.44 28.34
C LYS A 689 19.01 -129.16 27.71
#